data_AF-C5IGP5-F1
#
_entry.id   AF-C5IGP5-F1
#
_cell.length_a   1.000
_cell.length_b   1.000
_cell.length_c   1.000
_cell.angle_alpha   90.00
_cell.angle_beta   90.00
_cell.angle_gamma   90.00
#
_symmetry.space_group_name_H-M   'P 1'
#
loop_
_entity.id
_entity.type
_entity.pdbx_description
1 polymer ?
#
loop_
_entity_poly.entity_id
_entity_poly.type
_entity_poly.pdbx_seq_one_letter_code
_entity_poly.pdbx_strand_id
1 'polypeptide(L)'
;MPSSNSGNELLLRFFESAHFTSQLCVAYLSRYPNNIGIHHFLCEKLATFPYEEIEFFIPQLIHLVLNKDSESVALEEFIISQCEQNTQCALITFWYLQAHMVDLGLQPHSSCFKICKRLYNRIQILVFMSSSSLIQSQQKISENVTPALILSGIMLGGVCVPELLKKAGPIAIAQGRKAPRQDPDESDVDVLRRLSTEPRYSLDVLRSSLNNSIVEQHSEVSLRLKAPELTRTHSYQSSATLSIDEQRRVLRSNYFQQEIQFLFALQDISIRLIIVPRQARLSSLRAELALLNNNLPADVNIPLLRSYHKEVSHKIVRIDPKEATILNSAERVPYLIMVEVLSGELSFEPQSKKNKAKVQKIVSHKNQRKRWFDLTDVDPYTNLQDSTDNDISESESEGGDLSMSPLIKGLVPDTLSLSKSFSSFGNVSLQVPSSHRDTDVVLLSGRHSDSDGNGALKRSKIYASEITARMRAAATMLSQLDAEGSRRPKAETERIKNSIILDMQRLEEERLNEPSIYPVSVDISCAEDLRFGKETQKAERKGDRDDPSAATFQEDWYAKKERIRKSSPYGHYPNWDLVSVIVKTGADLRQETFACQLIYAFQRVWLECKEKVWVRRMKILVTGDNSGLIETITNAISVHSIKKNLTKQLREAELAQGKIAGKNVVTLKDYFIKQFGDPNSSRYRQAQTNFLQSLVAYSIISYLLQLKDRHNGNVLIDSEGHIIHIDFGFLLTNTPGNVGFESAPFKLTADYLEILDDRFDEYRSLMKAAFKSVRKNADQIILLVEVMQNNSTMPCFRAGENTSAQLLQRFQLQLGDKECDDFVDLLIQKANCSVWTRLYDLFQNITNGIY
;
A
#
# COMPACT_ATOMS: atom_id res chain seq x y z
N MET A 1 2.14 2.73 59.77
CA MET A 1 1.35 1.80 58.92
C MET A 1 2.07 1.59 57.59
N PRO A 2 2.97 0.60 57.45
CA PRO A 2 3.66 0.33 56.18
C PRO A 2 3.26 -1.04 55.61
N SER A 3 2.40 -1.09 54.58
CA SER A 3 2.10 -2.36 53.87
C SER A 3 1.45 -2.22 52.49
N SER A 4 1.68 -1.12 51.76
CA SER A 4 1.24 -0.98 50.35
C SER A 4 2.30 -0.48 49.36
N ASN A 5 3.46 0.01 49.83
CA ASN A 5 4.49 0.62 48.95
C ASN A 5 5.50 -0.37 48.33
N SER A 6 5.66 -1.59 48.86
CA SER A 6 6.71 -2.51 48.36
C SER A 6 6.43 -3.04 46.95
N GLY A 7 5.17 -3.30 46.61
CA GLY A 7 4.79 -3.82 45.28
C GLY A 7 4.98 -2.82 44.15
N ASN A 8 4.61 -1.56 44.37
CA ASN A 8 4.76 -0.49 43.37
C ASN A 8 6.23 -0.10 43.17
N GLU A 9 7.05 -0.15 44.22
CA GLU A 9 8.48 0.11 44.12
C GLU A 9 9.22 -0.99 43.34
N LEU A 10 8.86 -2.27 43.56
CA LEU A 10 9.38 -3.39 42.77
C LEU A 10 8.99 -3.27 41.29
N LEU A 11 7.75 -2.86 41.03
CA LEU A 11 7.28 -2.64 39.66
C LEU A 11 8.02 -1.49 38.97
N LEU A 12 8.26 -0.38 39.68
CA LEU A 12 9.03 0.75 39.15
C LEU A 12 10.48 0.33 38.85
N ARG A 13 11.13 -0.38 39.77
CA ARG A 13 12.49 -0.93 39.55
C ARG A 13 12.53 -1.87 38.35
N PHE A 14 11.47 -2.65 38.12
CA PHE A 14 11.37 -3.51 36.95
C PHE A 14 11.25 -2.69 35.66
N PHE A 15 10.42 -1.63 35.62
CA PHE A 15 10.29 -0.78 34.44
C PHE A 15 11.55 0.04 34.11
N GLU A 16 12.35 0.35 35.12
CA GLU A 16 13.64 1.03 34.97
C GLU A 16 14.78 0.06 34.64
N SER A 17 14.54 -1.26 34.73
CA SER A 17 15.57 -2.27 34.46
C SER A 17 15.93 -2.35 32.97
N ALA A 18 17.16 -2.77 32.69
CA ALA A 18 17.63 -3.02 31.33
C ALA A 18 16.89 -4.18 30.61
N HIS A 19 16.17 -5.01 31.37
CA HIS A 19 15.36 -6.11 30.83
C HIS A 19 13.97 -5.65 30.37
N PHE A 20 13.59 -4.39 30.62
CA PHE A 20 12.30 -3.85 30.21
C PHE A 20 12.34 -3.40 28.75
N THR A 21 11.67 -4.15 27.89
CA THR A 21 11.62 -3.92 26.43
C THR A 21 10.37 -3.14 26.04
N SER A 22 10.37 -2.55 24.83
CA SER A 22 9.18 -1.92 24.23
C SER A 22 7.98 -2.87 24.19
N GLN A 23 8.23 -4.15 23.95
CA GLN A 23 7.21 -5.19 23.96
C GLN A 23 6.55 -5.37 25.33
N LEU A 24 7.36 -5.46 26.39
CA LEU A 24 6.84 -5.48 27.77
C LEU A 24 6.09 -4.19 28.08
N CYS A 25 6.57 -3.04 27.59
CA CYS A 25 5.84 -1.77 27.74
C CYS A 25 4.42 -1.85 27.16
N VAL A 26 4.25 -2.36 25.93
CA VAL A 26 2.93 -2.55 25.30
C VAL A 26 2.09 -3.58 26.07
N ALA A 27 2.70 -4.65 26.59
CA ALA A 27 2.02 -5.63 27.43
C ALA A 27 1.43 -5.01 28.69
N TYR A 28 2.24 -4.20 29.39
CA TYR A 28 1.83 -3.57 30.64
C TYR A 28 0.82 -2.44 30.41
N LEU A 29 0.89 -1.74 29.27
CA LEU A 29 -0.18 -0.81 28.84
C LEU A 29 -1.51 -1.55 28.68
N SER A 30 -1.48 -2.73 28.06
CA SER A 30 -2.65 -3.60 27.94
C SER A 30 -3.14 -4.09 29.32
N ARG A 31 -2.23 -4.49 30.22
CA ARG A 31 -2.58 -5.11 31.51
C ARG A 31 -3.11 -4.12 32.56
N TYR A 32 -2.68 -2.86 32.54
CA TYR A 32 -3.03 -1.85 33.54
C TYR A 32 -3.85 -0.68 32.97
N PRO A 33 -5.01 -0.92 32.32
CA PRO A 33 -5.80 0.14 31.69
C PRO A 33 -6.41 1.13 32.70
N ASN A 34 -6.64 0.69 33.94
CA ASN A 34 -7.33 1.47 34.98
C ASN A 34 -6.36 2.29 35.85
N ASN A 35 -5.04 2.10 35.72
CA ASN A 35 -4.07 2.83 36.53
C ASN A 35 -3.46 3.97 35.72
N ILE A 36 -3.98 5.19 35.94
CA ILE A 36 -3.58 6.40 35.20
C ILE A 36 -2.08 6.70 35.35
N GLY A 37 -1.52 6.55 36.55
CA GLY A 37 -0.11 6.85 36.83
C GLY A 37 0.85 5.89 36.12
N ILE A 38 0.56 4.59 36.18
CA ILE A 38 1.33 3.57 35.45
C ILE A 38 1.22 3.81 33.95
N HIS A 39 0.02 4.09 33.44
CA HIS A 39 -0.20 4.31 32.00
C HIS A 39 0.60 5.51 31.48
N HIS A 40 0.65 6.62 32.24
CA HIS A 40 1.44 7.79 31.87
C HIS A 40 2.95 7.50 31.89
N PHE A 41 3.44 6.83 32.95
CA PHE A 41 4.84 6.43 33.04
C PHE A 41 5.25 5.52 31.89
N LEU A 42 4.41 4.54 31.53
CA LEU A 42 4.66 3.64 30.41
C LEU A 42 4.66 4.37 29.07
N CYS A 43 3.77 5.35 28.85
CA CYS A 43 3.78 6.16 27.62
C CYS A 43 5.04 7.04 27.53
N GLU A 44 5.50 7.60 28.64
CA GLU A 44 6.75 8.36 28.70
C GLU A 44 7.96 7.46 28.45
N LYS A 45 7.97 6.26 29.05
CA LYS A 45 9.00 5.25 28.79
C LYS A 45 8.97 4.78 27.32
N LEU A 46 7.78 4.61 26.74
CA LEU A 46 7.61 4.21 25.35
C LEU A 46 8.25 5.22 24.40
N ALA A 47 8.19 6.51 24.72
CA ALA A 47 8.82 7.59 23.96
C ALA A 47 10.36 7.57 24.00
N THR A 48 10.98 6.81 24.92
CA THR A 48 12.45 6.67 25.00
C THR A 48 13.02 5.59 24.10
N PHE A 49 12.19 4.68 23.58
CA PHE A 49 12.65 3.62 22.67
C PHE A 49 12.90 4.15 21.25
N PRO A 50 13.71 3.45 20.44
CA PRO A 50 13.92 3.78 19.04
C PRO A 50 12.60 3.83 18.26
N TYR A 51 12.51 4.73 17.28
CA TYR A 51 11.30 4.91 16.48
C TYR A 51 10.94 3.63 15.71
N GLU A 52 11.90 2.81 15.29
CA GLU A 52 11.68 1.55 14.58
C GLU A 52 10.88 0.54 15.44
N GLU A 53 11.09 0.55 16.76
CA GLU A 53 10.32 -0.26 17.69
C GLU A 53 8.91 0.29 17.86
N ILE A 54 8.76 1.61 17.91
CA ILE A 54 7.45 2.28 17.99
C ILE A 54 6.65 2.01 16.70
N GLU A 55 7.27 2.16 15.52
CA GLU A 55 6.71 1.89 14.19
C GLU A 55 6.18 0.45 14.11
N PHE A 56 6.93 -0.51 14.67
CA PHE A 56 6.50 -1.90 14.75
C PHE A 56 5.22 -2.09 15.57
N PHE A 57 4.99 -1.32 16.64
CA PHE A 57 3.82 -1.44 17.51
C PHE A 57 2.66 -0.47 17.18
N ILE A 58 2.77 0.40 16.16
CA ILE A 58 1.68 1.33 15.79
C ILE A 58 0.30 0.65 15.68
N PRO A 59 0.15 -0.50 14.99
CA PRO A 59 -1.14 -1.18 14.89
C PRO A 59 -1.70 -1.58 16.26
N GLN A 60 -0.85 -2.11 17.16
CA GLN A 60 -1.23 -2.50 18.51
C GLN A 60 -1.60 -1.30 19.38
N LEU A 61 -0.85 -0.20 19.29
CA LEU A 61 -1.10 1.00 20.10
C LEU A 61 -2.44 1.64 19.71
N ILE A 62 -2.74 1.73 18.41
CA ILE A 62 -4.04 2.19 17.91
C ILE A 62 -5.14 1.26 18.40
N HIS A 63 -4.96 -0.06 18.25
CA HIS A 63 -5.94 -1.04 18.70
C HIS A 63 -6.22 -0.95 20.21
N LEU A 64 -5.19 -0.74 21.03
CA LEU A 64 -5.32 -0.56 22.48
C LEU A 64 -6.12 0.68 22.85
N VAL A 65 -5.86 1.83 22.20
CA VAL A 65 -6.62 3.07 22.43
C VAL A 65 -8.10 2.90 22.09
N LEU A 66 -8.40 2.17 21.03
CA LEU A 66 -9.77 2.04 20.54
C LEU A 66 -10.60 1.01 21.30
N ASN A 67 -9.98 -0.08 21.76
CA ASN A 67 -10.70 -1.25 22.28
C ASN A 67 -10.56 -1.47 23.79
N LYS A 68 -9.77 -0.66 24.49
CA LYS A 68 -9.72 -0.67 25.95
C LYS A 68 -10.33 0.61 26.51
N ASP A 69 -11.37 0.45 27.31
CA ASP A 69 -11.92 1.53 28.12
C ASP A 69 -10.92 1.91 29.21
N SER A 70 -10.00 2.82 28.88
CA SER A 70 -9.12 3.46 29.86
C SER A 70 -9.66 4.85 30.20
N GLU A 71 -9.57 5.22 31.48
CA GLU A 71 -9.80 6.61 31.88
C GLU A 71 -8.65 7.54 31.46
N SER A 72 -7.48 6.97 31.15
CA SER A 72 -6.24 7.68 30.86
C SER A 72 -6.14 8.13 29.40
N VAL A 73 -5.83 9.42 29.18
CA VAL A 73 -5.59 10.01 27.84
C VAL A 73 -4.12 9.90 27.42
N ALA A 74 -3.25 9.33 28.26
CA ALA A 74 -1.80 9.33 28.04
C ALA A 74 -1.37 8.67 26.71
N LEU A 75 -2.02 7.56 26.33
CA LEU A 75 -1.70 6.86 25.09
C LEU A 75 -2.20 7.63 23.85
N GLU A 76 -3.34 8.31 23.94
CA GLU A 76 -3.81 9.22 22.88
C GLU A 76 -2.84 10.37 22.68
N GLU A 77 -2.37 11.01 23.76
CA GLU A 77 -1.39 12.09 23.67
C GLU A 77 -0.03 11.60 23.15
N PHE A 78 0.39 10.40 23.54
CA PHE A 78 1.60 9.77 23.00
C PHE A 78 1.51 9.59 21.47
N ILE A 79 0.43 8.98 20.96
CA ILE A 79 0.24 8.77 19.52
C ILE A 79 0.28 10.11 18.78
N ILE A 80 -0.40 11.13 19.30
CA ILE A 80 -0.43 12.46 18.69
C ILE A 80 0.96 13.11 18.69
N SER A 81 1.70 13.04 19.79
CA SER A 81 3.07 13.53 19.89
C SER A 81 4.00 12.85 18.86
N GLN A 82 3.86 11.53 18.67
CA GLN A 82 4.61 10.80 17.64
C GLN A 82 4.24 11.25 16.22
N CYS A 83 2.95 11.51 15.96
CA CYS A 83 2.49 12.05 14.68
C CYS A 83 2.99 13.49 14.42
N GLU A 84 3.11 14.33 15.46
CA GLU A 84 3.66 15.68 15.36
C GLU A 84 5.15 15.65 15.03
N GLN A 85 5.89 14.68 15.57
CA GLN A 85 7.32 14.54 15.33
C GLN A 85 7.61 13.92 13.96
N ASN A 86 6.91 12.84 13.60
CA ASN A 86 7.19 12.05 12.41
C ASN A 86 6.01 12.04 11.41
N THR A 87 6.26 12.57 10.21
CA THR A 87 5.28 12.63 9.11
C THR A 87 4.83 11.25 8.63
N GLN A 88 5.72 10.26 8.62
CA GLN A 88 5.38 8.89 8.22
C GLN A 88 4.50 8.20 9.25
N CYS A 89 4.81 8.40 10.55
CA CYS A 89 3.95 7.92 11.64
C CYS A 89 2.53 8.48 11.50
N ALA A 90 2.41 9.79 11.29
CA ALA A 90 1.12 10.43 11.10
C ALA A 90 0.31 9.82 9.95
N LEU A 91 0.96 9.50 8.83
CA LEU A 91 0.32 8.90 7.66
C LEU A 91 -0.17 7.47 7.93
N ILE A 92 0.69 6.63 8.52
CA ILE A 92 0.35 5.25 8.86
C ILE A 92 -0.79 5.25 9.88
N THR A 93 -0.68 6.06 10.94
CA THR A 93 -1.74 6.19 11.95
C THR A 93 -3.05 6.68 11.33
N PHE A 94 -3.00 7.64 10.40
CA PHE A 94 -4.18 8.12 9.68
C PHE A 94 -4.90 6.99 8.94
N TRP A 95 -4.18 6.16 8.17
CA TRP A 95 -4.79 5.04 7.43
C TRP A 95 -5.34 3.94 8.33
N TYR A 96 -4.64 3.59 9.40
CA TYR A 96 -5.16 2.62 10.38
C TYR A 96 -6.44 3.12 11.05
N LEU A 97 -6.48 4.40 11.47
CA LEU A 97 -7.69 4.98 12.04
C LEU A 97 -8.83 5.05 11.04
N GLN A 98 -8.55 5.40 9.77
CA GLN A 98 -9.55 5.38 8.71
C GLN A 98 -10.15 3.97 8.53
N ALA A 99 -9.33 2.92 8.50
CA ALA A 99 -9.81 1.54 8.40
C ALA A 99 -10.67 1.15 9.62
N HIS A 100 -10.25 1.51 10.83
CA HIS A 100 -11.05 1.27 12.04
C HIS A 100 -12.35 2.09 12.08
N MET A 101 -12.38 3.30 11.52
CA MET A 101 -13.61 4.09 11.42
C MET A 101 -14.66 3.42 10.54
N VAL A 102 -14.25 2.77 9.45
CA VAL A 102 -15.16 2.01 8.58
C VAL A 102 -15.77 0.83 9.34
N ASP A 103 -14.95 0.05 10.04
CA ASP A 103 -15.42 -1.08 10.85
C ASP A 103 -16.40 -0.65 11.96
N LEU A 104 -16.05 0.42 12.69
CA LEU A 104 -16.87 0.96 13.79
C LEU A 104 -18.07 1.76 13.30
N GLY A 105 -18.16 2.06 11.99
CA GLY A 105 -19.24 2.84 11.38
C GLY A 105 -20.61 2.18 11.51
N LEU A 106 -20.66 0.86 11.75
CA LEU A 106 -21.89 0.13 12.07
C LEU A 106 -22.44 0.47 13.47
N GLN A 107 -21.60 0.99 14.37
CA GLN A 107 -21.93 1.31 15.76
C GLN A 107 -21.49 2.74 16.14
N PRO A 108 -22.11 3.78 15.57
CA PRO A 108 -21.68 5.17 15.73
C PRO A 108 -21.83 5.71 17.17
N HIS A 109 -22.67 5.08 17.99
CA HIS A 109 -22.88 5.48 19.39
C HIS A 109 -21.84 4.88 20.35
N SER A 110 -20.99 3.95 19.90
CA SER A 110 -19.99 3.30 20.75
C SER A 110 -18.93 4.29 21.26
N SER A 111 -18.40 4.06 22.46
CA SER A 111 -17.27 4.82 23.01
C SER A 111 -16.05 4.72 22.08
N CYS A 112 -15.78 3.52 21.55
CA CYS A 112 -14.72 3.23 20.58
C CYS A 112 -14.82 4.14 19.34
N PHE A 113 -16.01 4.26 18.74
CA PHE A 113 -16.23 5.13 17.58
C PHE A 113 -15.97 6.60 17.92
N LYS A 114 -16.46 7.08 19.07
CA LYS A 114 -16.23 8.47 19.52
C LYS A 114 -14.73 8.77 19.71
N ILE A 115 -13.97 7.85 20.32
CA ILE A 115 -12.52 7.96 20.49
C ILE A 115 -11.81 7.94 19.12
N CYS A 116 -12.18 7.00 18.25
CA CYS A 116 -11.63 6.89 16.90
C CYS A 116 -11.85 8.18 16.10
N LYS A 117 -13.09 8.69 16.05
CA LYS A 117 -13.46 9.96 15.40
C LYS A 117 -12.66 11.13 15.96
N ARG A 118 -12.53 11.23 17.30
CA ARG A 118 -11.75 12.30 17.93
C ARG A 118 -10.28 12.25 17.53
N LEU A 119 -9.65 11.08 17.63
CA LEU A 119 -8.24 10.90 17.31
C LEU A 119 -7.97 11.11 15.82
N TYR A 120 -8.83 10.56 14.96
CA TYR A 120 -8.80 10.76 13.52
C TYR A 120 -8.91 12.25 13.16
N ASN A 121 -9.88 12.98 13.72
CA ASN A 121 -10.03 14.42 13.47
C ASN A 121 -8.80 15.21 13.93
N ARG A 122 -8.22 14.88 15.11
CA ARG A 122 -6.99 15.55 15.58
C ARG A 122 -5.81 15.31 14.65
N ILE A 123 -5.64 14.08 14.16
CA ILE A 123 -4.59 13.74 13.20
C ILE A 123 -4.88 14.39 11.84
N GLN A 124 -6.13 14.41 11.38
CA GLN A 124 -6.52 15.10 10.15
C GLN A 124 -6.20 16.60 10.22
N ILE A 125 -6.44 17.25 11.36
CA ILE A 125 -6.06 18.66 11.59
C ILE A 125 -4.54 18.83 11.50
N LEU A 126 -3.79 17.96 12.18
CA LEU A 126 -2.31 17.98 12.18
C LEU A 126 -1.73 17.77 10.77
N VAL A 127 -2.37 16.91 9.99
CA VAL A 127 -1.96 16.50 8.65
C VAL A 127 -2.36 17.55 7.60
N PHE A 128 -3.57 18.12 7.65
CA PHE A 128 -4.12 18.92 6.56
C PHE A 128 -4.28 20.43 6.83
N MET A 129 -4.26 20.91 8.07
CA MET A 129 -4.53 22.33 8.34
C MET A 129 -3.28 23.21 8.35
N SER A 130 -3.32 24.30 7.58
CA SER A 130 -2.33 25.39 7.60
C SER A 130 -2.67 26.44 8.67
N SER A 131 -1.66 27.01 9.31
CA SER A 131 -1.63 27.79 10.57
C SER A 131 -2.76 28.79 10.85
N SER A 132 -3.41 29.34 9.83
CA SER A 132 -4.38 30.44 9.97
C SER A 132 -5.70 30.08 10.67
N SER A 133 -6.06 28.80 10.78
CA SER A 133 -7.30 28.35 11.45
C SER A 133 -7.10 27.84 12.89
N LEU A 134 -5.86 27.57 13.32
CA LEU A 134 -5.56 27.15 14.69
C LEU A 134 -5.69 28.30 15.70
N ILE A 135 -5.56 29.54 15.25
CA ILE A 135 -5.73 30.73 16.11
C ILE A 135 -7.21 30.89 16.52
N GLN A 136 -8.15 30.45 15.67
CA GLN A 136 -9.58 30.41 16.01
C GLN A 136 -9.98 29.14 16.78
N SER A 137 -9.21 28.04 16.62
CA SER A 137 -9.43 26.79 17.33
C SER A 137 -8.53 26.63 18.56
N GLN A 138 -8.01 27.72 19.15
CA GLN A 138 -7.63 27.66 20.56
C GLN A 138 -8.87 27.18 21.30
N GLN A 139 -8.88 25.87 21.57
CA GLN A 139 -9.98 25.16 22.15
C GLN A 139 -10.40 25.98 23.36
N LYS A 140 -11.68 26.37 23.42
CA LYS A 140 -12.29 26.73 24.70
C LYS A 140 -11.85 25.63 25.65
N ILE A 141 -10.96 25.97 26.58
CA ILE A 141 -10.58 25.08 27.66
C ILE A 141 -11.92 24.80 28.34
N SER A 142 -12.50 23.62 28.12
CA SER A 142 -13.68 23.23 28.86
C SER A 142 -13.23 23.20 30.30
N GLU A 143 -13.83 24.05 31.14
CA GLU A 143 -13.49 24.20 32.55
C GLU A 143 -13.77 22.87 33.27
N ASN A 144 -12.79 21.97 33.27
CA ASN A 144 -12.90 20.71 33.96
C ASN A 144 -12.51 20.97 35.42
N VAL A 145 -13.52 21.24 36.25
CA VAL A 145 -13.33 21.67 37.64
C VAL A 145 -12.52 20.64 38.43
N THR A 146 -12.71 19.33 38.19
CA THR A 146 -12.03 18.27 38.95
C THR A 146 -10.53 18.21 38.65
N PRO A 147 -10.06 18.12 37.39
CA PRO A 147 -8.64 18.21 37.09
C PRO A 147 -8.03 19.58 37.44
N ALA A 148 -8.78 20.68 37.29
CA ALA A 148 -8.31 22.02 37.67
C ALA A 148 -8.09 22.14 39.18
N LEU A 149 -8.98 21.57 40.00
CA LEU A 149 -8.84 21.51 41.45
C LEU A 149 -7.62 20.68 41.85
N ILE A 150 -7.42 19.51 41.22
CA ILE A 150 -6.25 18.66 41.44
C ILE A 150 -4.95 19.40 41.06
N LEU A 151 -4.92 20.07 39.90
CA LEU A 151 -3.78 20.85 39.45
C LEU A 151 -3.48 22.02 40.40
N SER A 152 -4.52 22.72 40.88
CA SER A 152 -4.36 23.79 41.87
C SER A 152 -3.79 23.27 43.20
N GLY A 153 -4.23 22.08 43.64
CA GLY A 153 -3.69 21.40 44.81
C GLY A 153 -2.23 20.96 44.63
N ILE A 154 -1.86 20.45 43.44
CA ILE A 154 -0.47 20.10 43.10
C ILE A 154 0.42 21.35 43.05
N MET A 155 -0.07 22.46 42.50
CA MET A 155 0.63 23.75 42.46
C MET A 155 0.90 24.28 43.86
N LEU A 156 -0.10 24.25 44.75
CA LEU A 156 0.05 24.64 46.15
C LEU A 156 1.01 23.71 46.91
N GLY A 157 0.91 22.39 46.70
CA GLY A 157 1.82 21.40 47.30
C GLY A 157 3.25 21.46 46.75
N GLY A 158 3.44 21.88 45.50
CA GLY A 158 4.73 22.01 44.83
C GLY A 158 5.63 23.11 45.39
N VAL A 159 5.05 24.08 46.11
CA VAL A 159 5.80 25.09 46.89
C VAL A 159 6.61 24.41 48.00
N CYS A 160 6.05 23.36 48.62
CA CYS A 160 6.71 22.62 49.70
C CYS A 160 7.50 21.40 49.19
N VAL A 161 7.06 20.78 48.09
CA VAL A 161 7.68 19.59 47.51
C VAL A 161 7.86 19.78 45.99
N PRO A 162 8.97 20.40 45.55
CA PRO A 162 9.19 20.70 44.13
C PRO A 162 9.20 19.46 43.22
N GLU A 163 9.56 18.30 43.77
CA GLU A 163 9.57 17.02 43.04
C GLU A 163 8.16 16.53 42.67
N LEU A 164 7.13 16.89 43.47
CA LEU A 164 5.74 16.59 43.19
C LEU A 164 5.28 17.30 41.92
N LEU A 165 5.69 18.56 41.73
CA LEU A 165 5.33 19.36 40.56
C LEU A 165 5.92 18.76 39.27
N LYS A 166 7.15 18.25 39.34
CA LYS A 166 7.83 17.59 38.20
C LYS A 166 7.13 16.31 37.75
N LYS A 167 6.66 15.48 38.69
CA LYS A 167 6.06 14.17 38.40
C LYS A 167 4.54 14.22 38.17
N ALA A 168 3.81 15.02 38.95
CA ALA A 168 2.35 15.06 38.91
C ALA A 168 1.78 16.16 37.99
N GLY A 169 2.57 17.19 37.68
CA GLY A 169 2.16 18.31 36.82
C GLY A 169 1.76 17.88 35.40
N PRO A 170 2.61 17.13 34.67
CA PRO A 170 2.27 16.66 33.32
C PRO A 170 1.00 15.78 33.29
N ILE A 171 0.84 14.90 34.28
CA ILE A 171 -0.33 14.03 34.43
C ILE A 171 -1.60 14.88 34.61
N ALA A 172 -1.56 15.87 35.50
CA ALA A 172 -2.70 16.74 35.77
C ALA A 172 -3.08 17.60 34.54
N ILE A 173 -2.09 18.06 33.77
CA ILE A 173 -2.32 18.80 32.52
C ILE A 173 -2.95 17.90 31.45
N ALA A 174 -2.40 16.70 31.24
CA ALA A 174 -2.91 15.71 30.29
C ALA A 174 -4.36 15.32 30.59
N GLN A 175 -4.69 15.08 31.86
CA GLN A 175 -6.06 14.77 32.29
C GLN A 175 -7.00 15.98 32.23
N GLY A 176 -6.49 17.19 32.45
CA GLY A 176 -7.25 18.44 32.36
C GLY A 176 -7.72 18.79 30.95
N ARG A 177 -7.03 18.30 29.92
CA ARG A 177 -7.41 18.48 28.50
C ARG A 177 -8.56 17.58 28.03
N LYS A 178 -9.07 16.68 28.88
CA LYS A 178 -10.18 15.78 28.55
C LYS A 178 -11.48 16.58 28.39
N ALA A 179 -12.00 16.65 27.17
CA ALA A 179 -13.31 17.23 26.88
C ALA A 179 -14.45 16.44 27.58
N PRO A 180 -15.59 17.07 27.93
CA PRO A 180 -16.71 16.38 28.54
C PRO A 180 -17.21 15.25 27.64
N ARG A 181 -17.67 14.14 28.22
CA ARG A 181 -18.48 13.15 27.50
C ARG A 181 -19.83 13.82 27.17
N GLN A 182 -19.95 14.43 26.00
CA GLN A 182 -21.25 14.86 25.48
C GLN A 182 -21.93 13.68 24.77
N ASP A 183 -23.19 13.43 25.12
CA ASP A 183 -24.10 12.59 24.34
C ASP A 183 -24.49 13.32 23.04
N PRO A 184 -24.71 12.61 21.93
CA PRO A 184 -24.83 13.25 20.62
C PRO A 184 -26.20 13.91 20.39
N ASP A 185 -26.19 15.05 19.68
CA ASP A 185 -27.37 15.61 19.00
C ASP A 185 -27.76 14.71 17.80
N GLU A 186 -29.07 14.49 17.61
CA GLU A 186 -29.64 13.59 16.58
C GLU A 186 -29.28 13.95 15.13
N SER A 187 -28.88 15.20 14.84
CA SER A 187 -28.60 15.66 13.47
C SER A 187 -27.30 15.13 12.87
N ASP A 188 -26.28 14.85 13.69
CA ASP A 188 -25.00 14.29 13.24
C ASP A 188 -25.11 12.79 12.89
N VAL A 189 -26.14 12.12 13.41
CA VAL A 189 -26.35 10.67 13.32
C VAL A 189 -26.91 10.26 11.96
N ASP A 190 -27.77 11.09 11.36
CA ASP A 190 -28.39 10.84 10.05
C ASP A 190 -27.45 11.11 8.87
N VAL A 191 -26.49 12.04 9.02
CA VAL A 191 -25.44 12.26 8.01
C VAL A 191 -24.51 11.06 7.94
N LEU A 192 -24.16 10.47 9.09
CA LEU A 192 -23.23 9.33 9.19
C LEU A 192 -23.88 7.98 8.84
N ARG A 193 -25.18 7.80 9.10
CA ARG A 193 -25.96 6.63 8.65
C ARG A 193 -26.03 6.51 7.12
N ARG A 194 -25.97 7.65 6.41
CA ARG A 194 -25.89 7.69 4.94
C ARG A 194 -24.49 7.35 4.40
N LEU A 195 -23.44 7.41 5.22
CA LEU A 195 -22.07 7.02 4.85
C LEU A 195 -21.79 5.53 4.98
N SER A 196 -22.52 4.83 5.86
CA SER A 196 -22.28 3.42 6.16
C SER A 196 -23.08 2.43 5.28
N THR A 197 -24.04 2.92 4.48
CA THR A 197 -25.01 2.06 3.79
C THR A 197 -24.75 1.83 2.29
N GLU A 198 -23.81 2.55 1.67
CA GLU A 198 -23.49 2.40 0.24
C GLU A 198 -21.96 2.36 0.00
N PRO A 199 -21.39 1.23 -0.47
CA PRO A 199 -19.93 1.03 -0.59
C PRO A 199 -19.24 1.94 -1.62
N ARG A 200 -20.01 2.66 -2.46
CA ARG A 200 -19.50 3.64 -3.43
C ARG A 200 -19.41 5.06 -2.86
N TYR A 201 -20.07 5.35 -1.73
CA TYR A 201 -20.17 6.70 -1.19
C TYR A 201 -19.01 7.11 -0.28
N SER A 202 -18.23 6.20 0.32
CA SER A 202 -17.07 6.59 1.17
C SER A 202 -15.95 7.28 0.40
N LEU A 203 -15.70 6.87 -0.85
CA LEU A 203 -14.74 7.53 -1.75
C LEU A 203 -15.26 8.87 -2.25
N ASP A 204 -16.53 8.96 -2.63
CA ASP A 204 -17.15 10.22 -3.05
C ASP A 204 -17.42 11.18 -1.89
N VAL A 205 -17.48 10.72 -0.63
CA VAL A 205 -17.58 11.55 0.57
C VAL A 205 -16.23 11.93 1.15
N LEU A 206 -15.17 11.14 0.99
CA LEU A 206 -13.82 11.67 1.18
C LEU A 206 -13.47 12.63 0.05
N ARG A 207 -13.79 12.32 -1.21
CA ARG A 207 -13.61 13.22 -2.36
C ARG A 207 -14.49 14.45 -2.21
N SER A 208 -15.72 14.34 -1.72
CA SER A 208 -16.61 15.48 -1.43
C SER A 208 -16.39 16.12 -0.07
N SER A 209 -15.76 15.51 0.94
CA SER A 209 -15.33 16.20 2.18
C SER A 209 -13.97 16.85 2.01
N LEU A 210 -13.06 16.27 1.21
CA LEU A 210 -11.88 16.96 0.70
C LEU A 210 -12.35 18.11 -0.19
N ASN A 211 -13.28 17.90 -1.13
CA ASN A 211 -13.85 18.97 -1.95
C ASN A 211 -14.79 19.94 -1.18
N ASN A 212 -15.48 19.53 -0.10
CA ASN A 212 -16.40 20.37 0.68
C ASN A 212 -15.69 21.08 1.83
N SER A 213 -14.66 20.51 2.45
CA SER A 213 -13.69 21.29 3.25
C SER A 213 -12.98 22.35 2.38
N ILE A 214 -13.00 22.15 1.06
CA ILE A 214 -12.54 23.06 0.02
C ILE A 214 -13.64 24.08 -0.40
N VAL A 215 -14.95 23.82 -0.17
CA VAL A 215 -16.09 24.68 -0.59
C VAL A 215 -16.79 25.40 0.58
N GLU A 216 -16.83 24.85 1.79
CA GLU A 216 -17.43 25.49 2.99
C GLU A 216 -16.63 26.68 3.54
N GLN A 217 -15.61 27.15 2.82
CA GLN A 217 -15.00 28.45 3.10
C GLN A 217 -15.85 29.65 2.61
N HIS A 218 -17.01 29.43 1.97
CA HIS A 218 -17.79 30.53 1.38
C HIS A 218 -19.29 30.61 1.69
N SER A 219 -19.88 29.75 2.53
CA SER A 219 -21.30 29.94 2.86
C SER A 219 -21.74 29.25 4.16
N GLU A 220 -21.70 29.99 5.28
CA GLU A 220 -22.73 29.92 6.31
C GLU A 220 -22.58 31.14 7.22
N VAL A 221 -23.47 32.13 7.09
CA VAL A 221 -24.33 32.68 8.17
C VAL A 221 -25.37 33.58 7.47
N SER A 222 -26.50 32.99 7.11
CA SER A 222 -27.76 33.73 7.12
C SER A 222 -28.59 33.14 8.24
N LEU A 223 -28.49 33.71 9.45
CA LEU A 223 -29.59 33.93 10.38
C LEU A 223 -29.10 34.75 11.59
N ARG A 224 -29.59 36.00 11.62
CA ARG A 224 -29.54 37.08 12.61
C ARG A 224 -29.13 36.72 14.05
N LEU A 225 -28.21 37.53 14.59
CA LEU A 225 -28.39 38.25 15.86
C LEU A 225 -27.71 39.64 15.73
N LYS A 226 -28.48 40.71 15.99
CA LYS A 226 -28.07 42.12 15.94
C LYS A 226 -27.16 42.47 17.13
N ALA A 227 -26.01 43.12 16.89
CA ALA A 227 -25.44 44.25 17.67
C ALA A 227 -24.05 44.67 17.10
N PRO A 228 -23.54 45.87 17.42
CA PRO A 228 -23.44 47.04 16.55
C PRO A 228 -22.13 47.15 15.75
N GLU A 229 -22.20 47.94 14.68
CA GLU A 229 -21.09 48.34 13.81
C GLU A 229 -19.97 49.05 14.59
N LEU A 230 -18.76 48.49 14.52
CA LEU A 230 -17.52 49.20 14.77
C LEU A 230 -16.63 49.00 13.54
N THR A 231 -16.58 50.06 12.75
CA THR A 231 -15.65 50.28 11.64
C THR A 231 -14.21 50.07 12.10
N ARG A 232 -13.52 49.05 11.55
CA ARG A 232 -12.05 49.05 11.48
C ARG A 232 -11.58 48.50 10.14
N THR A 233 -11.27 49.45 9.28
CA THR A 233 -10.31 49.36 8.19
C THR A 233 -9.01 48.70 8.66
N HIS A 234 -8.66 47.54 8.11
CA HIS A 234 -7.27 47.09 8.08
C HIS A 234 -6.89 46.68 6.65
N SER A 235 -6.20 47.63 6.03
CA SER A 235 -5.30 47.54 4.90
C SER A 235 -4.44 46.27 4.87
N TYR A 236 -4.23 45.73 3.66
CA TYR A 236 -3.07 44.99 3.19
C TYR A 236 -1.90 44.90 4.20
N GLN A 237 -1.79 43.76 4.89
CA GLN A 237 -0.54 43.40 5.57
C GLN A 237 0.34 42.64 4.58
N SER A 238 1.48 43.27 4.29
CA SER A 238 2.66 42.69 3.67
C SER A 238 3.00 41.31 4.25
N SER A 239 3.58 40.44 3.42
CA SER A 239 4.24 39.18 3.76
C SER A 239 4.92 39.18 5.14
N ALA A 240 4.20 38.78 6.18
CA ALA A 240 4.80 38.37 7.44
C ALA A 240 5.50 37.03 7.17
N THR A 241 6.81 36.96 7.39
CA THR A 241 7.60 35.73 7.28
C THR A 241 7.02 34.68 8.23
N LEU A 242 6.36 33.65 7.67
CA LEU A 242 5.85 32.49 8.42
C LEU A 242 6.94 31.94 9.34
N SER A 243 6.57 31.54 10.56
CA SER A 243 7.49 30.87 11.50
C SER A 243 8.01 29.56 10.91
N ILE A 244 9.19 29.11 11.34
CA ILE A 244 9.82 27.86 10.88
C ILE A 244 8.85 26.68 11.05
N ASP A 245 8.14 26.61 12.17
CA ASP A 245 7.20 25.52 12.43
C ASP A 245 5.95 25.60 11.54
N GLU A 246 5.51 26.81 11.20
CA GLU A 246 4.41 27.03 10.25
C GLU A 246 4.81 26.61 8.83
N GLN A 247 6.02 26.95 8.40
CA GLN A 247 6.57 26.52 7.12
C GLN A 247 6.67 24.99 7.05
N ARG A 248 7.10 24.33 8.14
CA ARG A 248 7.16 22.87 8.24
C ARG A 248 5.77 22.24 8.10
N ARG A 249 4.75 22.82 8.74
CA ARG A 249 3.34 22.35 8.63
C ARG A 249 2.79 22.50 7.21
N VAL A 250 3.05 23.62 6.54
CA VAL A 250 2.63 23.83 5.14
C VAL A 250 3.26 22.78 4.22
N LEU A 251 4.56 22.50 4.38
CA LEU A 251 5.26 21.48 3.58
C LEU A 251 4.68 20.08 3.83
N ARG A 252 4.44 19.73 5.10
CA ARG A 252 3.83 18.45 5.47
C ARG A 252 2.43 18.31 4.90
N SER A 253 1.58 19.33 5.05
CA SER A 253 0.21 19.36 4.53
C SER A 253 0.16 19.17 3.02
N ASN A 254 1.03 19.86 2.27
CA ASN A 254 1.13 19.67 0.83
C ASN A 254 1.59 18.24 0.47
N TYR A 255 2.58 17.70 1.17
CA TYR A 255 3.01 16.30 0.97
C TYR A 255 1.86 15.32 1.21
N PHE A 256 1.13 15.45 2.32
CA PHE A 256 0.01 14.56 2.63
C PHE A 256 -1.10 14.63 1.58
N GLN A 257 -1.41 15.81 1.07
CA GLN A 257 -2.39 15.96 0.00
C GLN A 257 -1.96 15.24 -1.28
N GLN A 258 -0.70 15.42 -1.71
CA GLN A 258 -0.17 14.76 -2.90
C GLN A 258 -0.09 13.24 -2.73
N GLU A 259 0.34 12.78 -1.55
CA GLU A 259 0.49 11.37 -1.20
C GLU A 259 -0.85 10.64 -1.23
N ILE A 260 -1.89 11.21 -0.60
CA ILE A 260 -3.24 10.65 -0.61
C ILE A 260 -3.83 10.63 -2.03
N GLN A 261 -3.65 11.69 -2.81
CA GLN A 261 -4.13 11.73 -4.21
C GLN A 261 -3.41 10.70 -5.10
N PHE A 262 -2.11 10.52 -4.91
CA PHE A 262 -1.33 9.50 -5.63
C PHE A 262 -1.84 8.08 -5.35
N LEU A 263 -2.07 7.73 -4.10
CA LEU A 263 -2.56 6.40 -3.72
C LEU A 263 -4.00 6.16 -4.19
N PHE A 264 -4.86 7.18 -4.13
CA PHE A 264 -6.20 7.08 -4.72
C PHE A 264 -6.14 6.86 -6.23
N ALA A 265 -5.25 7.54 -6.94
CA ALA A 265 -5.09 7.32 -8.37
C ALA A 265 -4.68 5.87 -8.69
N LEU A 266 -3.75 5.27 -7.91
CA LEU A 266 -3.39 3.85 -8.05
C LEU A 266 -4.58 2.92 -7.77
N GLN A 267 -5.36 3.21 -6.73
CA GLN A 267 -6.54 2.44 -6.38
C GLN A 267 -7.62 2.50 -7.48
N ASP A 268 -7.89 3.70 -7.99
CA ASP A 268 -8.91 3.92 -9.02
C ASP A 268 -8.55 3.22 -10.33
N ILE A 269 -7.26 3.13 -10.68
CA ILE A 269 -6.79 2.33 -11.82
C ILE A 269 -7.24 0.87 -11.66
N SER A 270 -7.02 0.25 -10.50
CA SER A 270 -7.47 -1.13 -10.27
C SER A 270 -8.99 -1.27 -10.42
N ILE A 271 -9.78 -0.31 -9.91
CA ILE A 271 -11.25 -0.33 -10.00
C ILE A 271 -11.70 -0.24 -11.46
N ARG A 272 -11.10 0.66 -12.25
CA ARG A 272 -11.43 0.80 -13.68
C ARG A 272 -11.09 -0.44 -14.49
N LEU A 273 -10.01 -1.14 -14.14
CA LEU A 273 -9.58 -2.37 -14.84
C LEU A 273 -10.54 -3.56 -14.64
N ILE A 274 -11.41 -3.54 -13.63
CA ILE A 274 -12.39 -4.62 -13.40
C ILE A 274 -13.35 -4.73 -14.59
N ILE A 275 -13.77 -3.58 -15.14
CA ILE A 275 -14.72 -3.47 -16.27
C ILE A 275 -14.06 -3.91 -17.59
N VAL A 276 -12.73 -3.83 -17.68
CA VAL A 276 -11.98 -4.18 -18.88
C VAL A 276 -11.86 -5.71 -19.02
N PRO A 277 -12.10 -6.29 -20.21
CA PRO A 277 -11.90 -7.72 -20.46
C PRO A 277 -10.47 -8.16 -20.19
N ARG A 278 -10.27 -9.36 -19.62
CA ARG A 278 -8.97 -9.88 -19.15
C ARG A 278 -7.83 -9.68 -20.17
N GLN A 279 -8.09 -9.91 -21.45
CA GLN A 279 -7.09 -9.82 -22.53
C GLN A 279 -6.59 -8.39 -22.80
N ALA A 280 -7.39 -7.36 -22.50
CA ALA A 280 -7.08 -5.95 -22.75
C ALA A 280 -6.67 -5.19 -21.49
N ARG A 281 -6.73 -5.81 -20.29
CA ARG A 281 -6.42 -5.14 -19.03
C ARG A 281 -4.98 -4.63 -18.98
N LEU A 282 -4.02 -5.38 -19.52
CA LEU A 282 -2.60 -4.99 -19.49
C LEU A 282 -2.37 -3.70 -20.29
N SER A 283 -2.90 -3.64 -21.51
CA SER A 283 -2.81 -2.46 -22.38
C SER A 283 -3.43 -1.22 -21.73
N SER A 284 -4.62 -1.39 -21.13
CA SER A 284 -5.31 -0.33 -20.40
C SER A 284 -4.53 0.15 -19.18
N LEU A 285 -3.95 -0.77 -18.40
CA LEU A 285 -3.07 -0.44 -17.26
C LEU A 285 -1.87 0.41 -17.71
N ARG A 286 -1.19 0.03 -18.79
CA ARG A 286 -0.02 0.76 -19.29
C ARG A 286 -0.37 2.17 -19.77
N ALA A 287 -1.58 2.39 -20.30
CA ALA A 287 -2.05 3.73 -20.67
C ALA A 287 -2.37 4.58 -19.45
N GLU A 288 -3.08 4.03 -18.46
CA GLU A 288 -3.40 4.75 -17.22
C GLU A 288 -2.14 5.15 -16.43
N LEU A 289 -1.14 4.27 -16.33
CA LEU A 289 0.14 4.59 -15.69
C LEU A 289 0.94 5.65 -16.45
N ALA A 290 0.73 5.78 -17.75
CA ALA A 290 1.33 6.86 -18.54
C ALA A 290 0.77 8.22 -18.16
N LEU A 291 -0.56 8.29 -18.05
CA LEU A 291 -1.25 9.49 -17.65
C LEU A 291 -0.81 9.91 -16.24
N LEU A 292 -0.65 8.94 -15.34
CA LEU A 292 -0.12 9.16 -13.98
C LEU A 292 1.28 9.79 -13.99
N ASN A 293 2.16 9.37 -14.91
CA ASN A 293 3.50 9.94 -15.04
C ASN A 293 3.50 11.42 -15.46
N ASN A 294 2.42 11.97 -16.03
CA ASN A 294 2.35 13.39 -16.38
C ASN A 294 2.41 14.30 -15.15
N ASN A 295 1.99 13.78 -13.99
CA ASN A 295 2.00 14.43 -12.68
C ASN A 295 3.26 14.12 -11.85
N LEU A 296 4.13 13.21 -12.32
CA LEU A 296 5.42 12.90 -11.69
C LEU A 296 6.55 13.70 -12.38
N PRO A 297 7.60 14.12 -11.65
CA PRO A 297 7.91 13.84 -10.25
C PRO A 297 7.09 14.71 -9.27
N ALA A 298 6.55 14.12 -8.21
CA ALA A 298 5.78 14.80 -7.16
C ALA A 298 6.40 14.55 -5.77
N ASP A 299 6.01 15.31 -4.75
CA ASP A 299 6.43 15.05 -3.37
C ASP A 299 5.60 13.90 -2.80
N VAL A 300 5.83 12.69 -3.32
CA VAL A 300 5.16 11.45 -2.94
C VAL A 300 6.19 10.34 -2.77
N ASN A 301 5.90 9.37 -1.90
CA ASN A 301 6.75 8.22 -1.63
C ASN A 301 5.91 6.94 -1.46
N ILE A 302 6.54 5.82 -1.13
CA ILE A 302 5.83 4.67 -0.57
C ILE A 302 6.31 4.50 0.88
N PRO A 303 5.48 4.82 1.88
CA PRO A 303 5.79 4.63 3.29
C PRO A 303 6.22 3.18 3.58
N LEU A 304 7.09 2.99 4.59
CA LEU A 304 7.71 1.71 4.99
C LEU A 304 8.73 1.12 4.00
N LEU A 305 8.67 1.44 2.71
CA LEU A 305 9.64 1.00 1.69
C LEU A 305 10.89 1.89 1.66
N ARG A 306 11.67 1.86 2.75
CA ARG A 306 12.99 2.49 2.80
C ARG A 306 14.00 1.60 2.05
N SER A 307 14.87 2.21 1.23
CA SER A 307 15.96 1.47 0.57
C SER A 307 16.86 0.83 1.63
N TYR A 308 17.29 -0.42 1.39
CA TYR A 308 18.03 -1.27 2.33
C TYR A 308 19.31 -0.63 2.90
N HIS A 309 19.80 0.47 2.31
CA HIS A 309 21.08 1.09 2.65
C HIS A 309 21.01 2.49 3.27
N LYS A 310 19.85 3.15 3.32
CA LYS A 310 19.75 4.51 3.88
C LYS A 310 18.39 4.74 4.56
N GLU A 311 18.39 5.15 5.82
CA GLU A 311 17.22 5.53 6.63
C GLU A 311 16.54 6.84 6.15
N VAL A 312 16.57 7.11 4.85
CA VAL A 312 16.16 8.39 4.30
C VAL A 312 14.95 8.17 3.41
N SER A 313 13.94 9.03 3.58
CA SER A 313 12.78 9.11 2.72
C SER A 313 13.20 9.25 1.24
N HIS A 314 12.50 8.53 0.38
CA HIS A 314 12.67 8.62 -1.07
C HIS A 314 11.55 9.47 -1.68
N LYS A 315 11.77 9.95 -2.90
CA LYS A 315 10.78 10.65 -3.72
C LYS A 315 10.55 9.86 -5.00
N ILE A 316 9.29 9.61 -5.35
CA ILE A 316 8.94 8.93 -6.60
C ILE A 316 9.10 9.91 -7.76
N VAL A 317 9.85 9.49 -8.77
CA VAL A 317 10.12 10.31 -9.96
C VAL A 317 9.44 9.81 -11.22
N ARG A 318 9.23 8.49 -11.32
CA ARG A 318 8.65 7.87 -12.51
C ARG A 318 8.16 6.46 -12.18
N ILE A 319 7.12 6.00 -12.89
CA ILE A 319 6.67 4.61 -12.88
C ILE A 319 6.83 4.09 -14.31
N ASP A 320 7.56 2.99 -14.51
CA ASP A 320 7.75 2.43 -15.86
C ASP A 320 6.50 1.65 -16.30
N PRO A 321 5.71 2.14 -17.29
CA PRO A 321 4.54 1.41 -17.74
C PRO A 321 4.89 0.11 -18.48
N LYS A 322 6.07 0.03 -19.12
CA LYS A 322 6.46 -1.14 -19.93
C LYS A 322 6.64 -2.40 -19.07
N GLU A 323 7.15 -2.22 -17.86
CA GLU A 323 7.41 -3.28 -16.89
C GLU A 323 6.22 -3.62 -15.99
N ALA A 324 5.10 -2.91 -16.11
CA ALA A 324 3.90 -3.20 -15.34
C ALA A 324 3.28 -4.54 -15.79
N THR A 325 2.78 -5.34 -14.83
CA THR A 325 2.09 -6.60 -15.11
C THR A 325 0.89 -6.82 -14.23
N ILE A 326 -0.11 -7.55 -14.74
CA ILE A 326 -1.30 -7.92 -13.97
C ILE A 326 -1.09 -9.30 -13.35
N LEU A 327 -1.55 -9.47 -12.12
CA LEU A 327 -1.51 -10.73 -11.40
C LEU A 327 -2.88 -11.42 -11.49
N ASN A 328 -2.87 -12.75 -11.60
CA ASN A 328 -4.09 -13.54 -11.73
C ASN A 328 -4.92 -13.45 -10.44
N SER A 329 -6.14 -12.93 -10.54
CA SER A 329 -7.15 -13.13 -9.50
C SER A 329 -8.55 -13.19 -10.12
N ALA A 330 -9.41 -14.05 -9.56
CA ALA A 330 -10.69 -14.46 -10.16
C ALA A 330 -11.69 -13.29 -10.30
N GLU A 331 -11.65 -12.30 -9.39
CA GLU A 331 -12.63 -11.21 -9.30
C GLU A 331 -12.03 -9.79 -9.21
N ARG A 332 -10.74 -9.65 -8.88
CA ARG A 332 -10.04 -8.37 -8.70
C ARG A 332 -8.88 -8.24 -9.68
N VAL A 333 -8.27 -7.06 -9.76
CA VAL A 333 -7.13 -6.81 -10.66
C VAL A 333 -5.94 -6.26 -9.87
N PRO A 334 -5.26 -7.10 -9.06
CA PRO A 334 -3.97 -6.73 -8.50
C PRO A 334 -2.95 -6.61 -9.62
N TYR A 335 -2.07 -5.61 -9.52
CA TYR A 335 -1.04 -5.38 -10.53
C TYR A 335 0.28 -4.97 -9.90
N LEU A 336 1.36 -5.34 -10.59
CA LEU A 336 2.75 -5.04 -10.27
C LEU A 336 3.19 -3.80 -11.02
N ILE A 337 3.87 -2.89 -10.33
CA ILE A 337 4.53 -1.71 -10.91
C ILE A 337 5.98 -1.62 -10.49
N MET A 338 6.81 -1.08 -11.39
CA MET A 338 8.20 -0.72 -11.15
C MET A 338 8.29 0.79 -10.96
N VAL A 339 8.72 1.21 -9.78
CA VAL A 339 8.73 2.62 -9.33
C VAL A 339 10.16 3.10 -9.21
N GLU A 340 10.50 4.11 -9.99
CA GLU A 340 11.79 4.79 -9.91
C GLU A 340 11.76 5.85 -8.82
N VAL A 341 12.75 5.81 -7.93
CA VAL A 341 12.81 6.68 -6.76
C VAL A 341 14.18 7.35 -6.63
N LEU A 342 14.19 8.57 -6.10
CA LEU A 342 15.40 9.26 -5.67
C LEU A 342 15.46 9.31 -4.15
N SER A 343 16.48 8.69 -3.58
CA SER A 343 16.70 8.66 -2.12
C SER A 343 17.20 10.01 -1.60
N GLY A 344 16.66 10.46 -0.47
CA GLY A 344 17.13 11.67 0.22
C GLY A 344 16.66 13.01 -0.35
N GLU A 345 15.74 13.00 -1.32
CA GLU A 345 15.19 14.24 -1.87
C GLU A 345 13.96 14.77 -1.13
N LEU A 346 13.30 13.94 -0.32
CA LEU A 346 12.12 14.33 0.44
C LEU A 346 12.53 14.82 1.84
N SER A 347 12.68 16.14 1.99
CA SER A 347 12.95 16.78 3.29
C SER A 347 11.85 17.77 3.67
N PHE A 348 11.49 17.78 4.94
CA PHE A 348 10.52 18.74 5.51
C PHE A 348 11.21 19.89 6.24
N GLU A 349 12.51 20.08 6.01
CA GLU A 349 13.29 21.13 6.63
C GLU A 349 13.06 22.47 5.92
N PRO A 350 12.49 23.48 6.60
CA PRO A 350 12.18 24.77 5.97
C PRO A 350 13.43 25.55 5.53
N GLN A 351 14.60 25.21 6.07
CA GLN A 351 15.85 25.91 5.79
C GLN A 351 16.41 25.61 4.40
N SER A 352 16.02 24.49 3.79
CA SER A 352 16.44 24.11 2.44
C SER A 352 15.96 25.11 1.39
N LYS A 353 16.86 25.54 0.48
CA LYS A 353 16.54 26.48 -0.61
C LYS A 353 15.35 26.00 -1.47
N LYS A 354 15.28 24.69 -1.75
CA LYS A 354 14.16 24.08 -2.48
C LYS A 354 12.82 24.25 -1.74
N ASN A 355 12.82 24.06 -0.42
CA ASN A 355 11.62 24.14 0.41
C ASN A 355 11.15 25.58 0.63
N LYS A 356 12.06 26.55 0.73
CA LYS A 356 11.70 27.98 0.78
C LYS A 356 10.93 28.42 -0.46
N ALA A 357 11.41 28.06 -1.65
CA ALA A 357 10.73 28.34 -2.91
C ALA A 357 9.36 27.64 -2.99
N LYS A 358 9.26 26.38 -2.53
CA LYS A 358 7.99 25.65 -2.46
C LYS A 358 6.98 26.32 -1.55
N VAL A 359 7.37 26.72 -0.34
CA VAL A 359 6.48 27.43 0.60
C VAL A 359 5.98 28.72 -0.03
N GLN A 360 6.86 29.50 -0.67
CA GLN A 360 6.45 30.72 -1.37
C GLN A 360 5.43 30.42 -2.49
N LYS A 361 5.65 29.38 -3.28
CA LYS A 361 4.72 28.96 -4.33
C LYS A 361 3.36 28.51 -3.78
N ILE A 362 3.34 27.71 -2.71
CA ILE A 362 2.11 27.23 -2.07
C ILE A 362 1.33 28.40 -1.46
N VAL A 363 2.02 29.35 -0.84
CA VAL A 363 1.39 30.52 -0.21
C VAL A 363 0.86 31.51 -1.26
N SER A 364 1.57 31.70 -2.38
CA SER A 364 1.13 32.60 -3.46
C SER A 364 -0.01 32.03 -4.31
N HIS A 365 -0.04 30.72 -4.57
CA HIS A 365 -1.04 30.08 -5.41
C HIS A 365 -2.30 29.61 -4.65
N LYS A 366 -2.60 30.18 -3.47
CA LYS A 366 -3.77 29.77 -2.66
C LYS A 366 -5.11 29.78 -3.41
N ASN A 367 -5.23 30.55 -4.51
CA ASN A 367 -6.45 30.69 -5.32
C ASN A 367 -6.54 29.75 -6.54
N GLN A 368 -5.49 29.01 -6.90
CA GLN A 368 -5.53 28.03 -8.00
C GLN A 368 -5.21 26.64 -7.44
N ARG A 369 -6.24 25.91 -7.01
CA ARG A 369 -6.10 24.55 -6.47
C ARG A 369 -5.96 23.55 -7.61
N LYS A 370 -4.73 23.22 -8.01
CA LYS A 370 -4.43 22.14 -8.95
C LYS A 370 -4.87 20.80 -8.34
N ARG A 371 -5.73 20.04 -9.02
CA ARG A 371 -6.03 18.65 -8.64
C ARG A 371 -4.86 17.78 -9.11
N TRP A 372 -4.02 17.30 -8.20
CA TRP A 372 -2.93 16.38 -8.58
C TRP A 372 -3.51 14.99 -8.80
N PHE A 373 -3.01 14.29 -9.83
CA PHE A 373 -3.37 12.91 -10.15
C PHE A 373 -4.86 12.66 -10.44
N ASP A 374 -5.64 13.68 -10.82
CA ASP A 374 -6.98 13.47 -11.35
C ASP A 374 -6.88 12.92 -12.77
N LEU A 375 -7.12 11.61 -12.90
CA LEU A 375 -7.07 10.91 -14.18
C LEU A 375 -8.38 11.06 -14.96
N THR A 376 -9.42 11.70 -14.40
CA THR A 376 -10.75 11.80 -15.04
C THR A 376 -10.87 12.97 -16.01
N ASP A 377 -10.19 14.10 -15.74
CA ASP A 377 -10.13 15.26 -16.64
C ASP A 377 -9.05 15.04 -17.71
N VAL A 378 -9.43 14.40 -18.81
CA VAL A 378 -8.58 14.24 -20.01
C VAL A 378 -8.71 15.49 -20.89
N ASP A 379 -8.59 16.69 -20.33
CA ASP A 379 -8.60 17.92 -21.11
C ASP A 379 -7.21 18.17 -21.72
N PRO A 380 -7.04 18.15 -23.06
CA PRO A 380 -5.73 18.28 -23.70
C PRO A 380 -5.07 19.66 -23.50
N TYR A 381 -5.81 20.65 -22.96
CA TYR A 381 -5.46 22.07 -23.01
C TYR A 381 -5.34 22.76 -21.63
N THR A 382 -5.73 22.12 -20.53
CA THR A 382 -5.77 22.78 -19.20
C THR A 382 -4.40 22.96 -18.53
N ASN A 383 -3.34 22.30 -19.01
CA ASN A 383 -1.97 22.48 -18.51
C ASN A 383 -1.16 23.59 -19.25
N LEU A 384 -1.82 24.47 -20.00
CA LEU A 384 -1.18 25.48 -20.86
C LEU A 384 -0.88 26.84 -20.22
N GLN A 385 -1.35 27.15 -19.01
CA GLN A 385 -1.23 28.50 -18.44
C GLN A 385 -0.09 28.72 -17.44
N ASP A 386 0.69 27.69 -17.08
CA ASP A 386 1.59 27.77 -15.90
C ASP A 386 3.09 27.95 -16.22
N SER A 387 3.47 28.42 -17.43
CA SER A 387 4.90 28.62 -17.75
C SER A 387 5.27 29.85 -18.60
N THR A 388 4.43 30.87 -18.68
CA THR A 388 4.80 32.15 -19.31
C THR A 388 4.29 33.32 -18.49
N ASP A 389 4.94 33.60 -17.37
CA ASP A 389 4.93 34.94 -16.77
C ASP A 389 6.37 35.29 -16.44
N ASN A 390 7.03 35.96 -17.39
CA ASN A 390 7.92 37.07 -17.12
C ASN A 390 8.20 37.83 -18.42
N ASP A 391 8.05 39.14 -18.30
CA ASP A 391 8.56 40.20 -19.16
C ASP A 391 8.00 40.30 -20.58
N ILE A 392 7.03 41.20 -20.78
CA ILE A 392 7.09 42.33 -21.72
C ILE A 392 6.03 43.36 -21.30
N SER A 393 6.48 44.61 -21.20
CA SER A 393 5.67 45.81 -21.04
C SER A 393 5.40 46.38 -22.43
N GLU A 394 4.14 46.67 -22.78
CA GLU A 394 3.72 47.57 -23.88
C GLU A 394 2.17 47.53 -23.97
N SER A 395 1.49 48.57 -23.46
CA SER A 395 1.01 49.77 -24.17
C SER A 395 -0.28 49.52 -24.98
N GLU A 396 -1.34 50.20 -24.54
CA GLU A 396 -2.63 50.32 -25.20
C GLU A 396 -2.49 50.93 -26.61
N SER A 397 -3.23 50.39 -27.58
CA SER A 397 -3.63 51.14 -28.77
C SER A 397 -4.98 50.66 -29.29
N GLU A 398 -5.93 51.58 -29.25
CA GLU A 398 -7.23 51.54 -29.89
C GLU A 398 -7.12 51.34 -31.42
N GLY A 399 -8.06 50.61 -32.02
CA GLY A 399 -8.37 50.78 -33.45
C GLY A 399 -8.80 49.53 -34.21
N GLY A 400 -10.10 49.46 -34.51
CA GLY A 400 -10.57 48.99 -35.82
C GLY A 400 -10.97 47.51 -35.94
N ASP A 401 -12.14 47.18 -35.41
CA ASP A 401 -12.85 45.93 -35.67
C ASP A 401 -13.77 46.12 -36.90
N LEU A 402 -13.54 45.37 -37.98
CA LEU A 402 -14.49 45.17 -39.08
C LEU A 402 -14.70 43.66 -39.28
N SER A 403 -15.58 43.11 -38.45
CA SER A 403 -16.64 42.14 -38.77
C SER A 403 -16.39 41.11 -39.88
N MET A 404 -16.40 39.81 -39.50
CA MET A 404 -17.36 38.83 -40.02
C MET A 404 -17.75 37.84 -38.90
N SER A 405 -19.06 37.67 -38.69
CA SER A 405 -19.70 36.99 -37.55
C SER A 405 -19.96 35.46 -37.79
N PRO A 406 -20.81 34.74 -37.01
CA PRO A 406 -20.39 33.62 -36.18
C PRO A 406 -21.06 32.28 -36.56
N LEU A 407 -20.34 31.16 -36.61
CA LEU A 407 -20.98 29.85 -36.70
C LEU A 407 -20.23 28.84 -35.82
N ILE A 408 -21.01 27.97 -35.16
CA ILE A 408 -20.60 26.89 -34.25
C ILE A 408 -20.38 27.32 -32.79
N LYS A 409 -21.40 27.96 -32.20
CA LYS A 409 -21.83 27.65 -30.84
C LYS A 409 -23.02 26.71 -30.95
N GLY A 410 -22.86 25.47 -30.48
CA GLY A 410 -23.97 24.51 -30.38
C GLY A 410 -23.54 23.10 -30.74
N LEU A 411 -22.88 22.41 -29.80
CA LEU A 411 -22.91 20.95 -29.62
C LEU A 411 -22.01 20.55 -28.45
N VAL A 412 -22.40 20.98 -27.24
CA VAL A 412 -22.05 20.29 -26.00
C VAL A 412 -23.31 20.33 -25.14
N PRO A 413 -24.01 19.20 -24.92
CA PRO A 413 -25.01 19.14 -23.86
C PRO A 413 -24.26 19.01 -22.54
N ASP A 414 -24.25 20.10 -21.77
CA ASP A 414 -24.28 20.01 -20.32
C ASP A 414 -25.49 19.14 -19.93
N THR A 415 -25.29 18.07 -19.15
CA THR A 415 -26.25 17.53 -18.16
C THR A 415 -25.74 16.24 -17.53
N LEU A 416 -25.11 16.34 -16.35
CA LEU A 416 -25.19 15.29 -15.34
C LEU A 416 -26.29 15.66 -14.34
N SER A 417 -27.53 15.34 -14.70
CA SER A 417 -28.59 15.20 -13.71
C SER A 417 -29.69 14.29 -14.23
N LEU A 418 -30.17 13.46 -13.30
CA LEU A 418 -31.48 12.81 -13.24
C LEU A 418 -31.68 11.47 -13.96
N SER A 419 -31.75 10.50 -13.06
CA SER A 419 -32.60 9.31 -13.06
C SER A 419 -33.98 9.46 -13.71
N LYS A 420 -34.42 8.30 -14.22
CA LYS A 420 -35.80 7.85 -14.50
C LYS A 420 -36.46 8.36 -15.77
N SER A 421 -36.91 7.35 -16.52
CA SER A 421 -37.91 7.37 -17.58
C SER A 421 -37.43 7.93 -18.91
N PHE A 422 -37.30 7.07 -19.92
CA PHE A 422 -37.90 7.28 -21.24
C PHE A 422 -37.85 5.97 -22.03
N SER A 423 -38.94 5.23 -21.93
CA SER A 423 -39.41 4.33 -22.96
C SER A 423 -39.79 5.11 -24.22
N SER A 424 -39.61 4.46 -25.38
CA SER A 424 -40.11 4.85 -26.71
C SER A 424 -39.33 5.95 -27.45
N PHE A 425 -38.36 5.53 -28.26
CA PHE A 425 -38.28 6.00 -29.64
C PHE A 425 -37.92 4.82 -30.55
N GLY A 426 -38.84 4.53 -31.47
CA GLY A 426 -38.72 3.49 -32.48
C GLY A 426 -37.95 3.94 -33.72
N ASN A 427 -37.47 2.93 -34.45
CA ASN A 427 -37.08 2.91 -35.86
C ASN A 427 -36.24 4.09 -36.38
N VAL A 428 -34.92 3.90 -36.39
CA VAL A 428 -34.06 4.45 -37.44
C VAL A 428 -33.20 3.32 -38.01
N SER A 429 -33.40 3.02 -39.29
CA SER A 429 -32.70 1.98 -40.04
C SER A 429 -31.20 2.24 -40.14
N LEU A 430 -30.43 1.17 -39.98
CA LEU A 430 -29.02 1.07 -40.36
C LEU A 430 -28.88 1.14 -41.89
N GLN A 431 -28.17 2.15 -42.39
CA GLN A 431 -27.53 2.09 -43.70
C GLN A 431 -26.03 1.82 -43.51
N VAL A 432 -25.61 0.69 -44.06
CA VAL A 432 -24.21 0.30 -44.23
C VAL A 432 -23.61 1.10 -45.39
N PRO A 433 -22.45 1.76 -45.26
CA PRO A 433 -21.64 2.11 -46.41
C PRO A 433 -20.59 1.03 -46.65
N SER A 434 -20.64 0.47 -47.84
CA SER A 434 -19.62 -0.41 -48.41
C SER A 434 -18.58 0.41 -49.18
N SER A 435 -17.35 -0.10 -49.17
CA SER A 435 -16.23 0.11 -50.12
C SER A 435 -15.61 1.51 -50.29
N HIS A 436 -14.28 1.52 -50.11
CA HIS A 436 -13.25 2.35 -50.75
C HIS A 436 -13.57 3.84 -51.01
N ARG A 437 -12.94 4.70 -50.21
CA ARG A 437 -12.30 5.94 -50.69
C ARG A 437 -11.30 6.42 -49.64
N ASP A 438 -10.11 6.78 -50.13
CA ASP A 438 -8.99 7.33 -49.38
C ASP A 438 -9.44 8.45 -48.44
N THR A 439 -9.13 8.31 -47.15
CA THR A 439 -9.22 9.42 -46.20
C THR A 439 -7.89 10.14 -46.19
N ASP A 440 -7.87 11.33 -46.79
CA ASP A 440 -6.84 12.33 -46.62
C ASP A 440 -6.55 12.55 -45.13
N VAL A 441 -5.36 12.11 -44.72
CA VAL A 441 -4.75 12.52 -43.47
C VAL A 441 -4.44 14.00 -43.62
N VAL A 442 -5.13 14.85 -42.88
CA VAL A 442 -4.77 16.26 -42.73
C VAL A 442 -3.41 16.32 -42.02
N LEU A 443 -2.36 16.24 -42.81
CA LEU A 443 -0.99 16.59 -42.44
C LEU A 443 -0.96 18.08 -42.15
N LEU A 444 -1.04 18.45 -40.86
CA LEU A 444 -0.56 19.76 -40.42
C LEU A 444 0.97 19.77 -40.51
N SER A 445 1.47 19.96 -41.73
CA SER A 445 2.86 20.27 -42.00
C SER A 445 3.14 21.74 -41.65
N GLY A 446 3.42 21.99 -40.36
CA GLY A 446 4.12 23.20 -39.92
C GLY A 446 5.59 22.87 -39.69
N ARG A 447 6.44 23.12 -40.68
CA ARG A 447 7.90 23.13 -40.50
C ARG A 447 8.29 24.45 -39.82
N HIS A 448 8.45 24.43 -38.50
CA HIS A 448 9.31 25.37 -37.80
C HIS A 448 10.25 24.58 -36.87
N SER A 449 11.54 24.78 -37.11
CA SER A 449 12.65 24.18 -36.40
C SER A 449 12.88 24.92 -35.07
N ASP A 450 12.15 24.54 -34.02
CA ASP A 450 12.46 25.00 -32.67
C ASP A 450 13.11 23.87 -31.88
N SER A 451 14.38 24.07 -31.56
CA SER A 451 15.24 23.16 -30.80
C SER A 451 15.00 23.28 -29.29
N ASP A 452 13.75 23.24 -28.85
CA ASP A 452 13.41 23.34 -27.43
C ASP A 452 12.88 21.99 -26.90
N GLY A 453 13.65 21.35 -26.02
CA GLY A 453 13.28 20.09 -25.36
C GLY A 453 11.95 20.13 -24.59
N ASN A 454 11.41 21.33 -24.33
CA ASN A 454 10.13 21.54 -23.67
C ASN A 454 8.93 21.25 -24.61
N GLY A 455 9.07 21.47 -25.92
CA GLY A 455 8.01 21.20 -26.92
C GLY A 455 7.77 19.71 -27.16
N ALA A 456 8.84 18.91 -27.14
CA ALA A 456 8.78 17.46 -27.28
C ALA A 456 8.07 16.77 -26.10
N LEU A 457 8.38 17.19 -24.87
CA LEU A 457 7.72 16.68 -23.66
C LEU A 457 6.22 16.99 -23.67
N LYS A 458 5.85 18.21 -24.09
CA LYS A 458 4.47 18.66 -24.21
C LYS A 458 3.67 17.85 -25.24
N ARG A 459 4.27 17.56 -26.40
CA ARG A 459 3.67 16.72 -27.45
C ARG A 459 3.46 15.28 -26.98
N SER A 460 4.43 14.71 -26.26
CA SER A 460 4.33 13.37 -25.67
C SER A 460 3.20 13.26 -24.63
N LYS A 461 3.01 14.29 -23.78
CA LYS A 461 1.91 14.33 -22.81
C LYS A 461 0.53 14.35 -23.48
N ILE A 462 0.35 15.16 -24.53
CA ILE A 462 -0.91 15.26 -25.29
C ILE A 462 -1.21 13.92 -25.99
N TYR A 463 -0.22 13.33 -26.63
CA TYR A 463 -0.36 12.05 -27.31
C TYR A 463 -0.73 10.90 -26.35
N ALA A 464 -0.09 10.84 -25.17
CA ALA A 464 -0.44 9.86 -24.15
C ALA A 464 -1.88 10.04 -23.62
N SER A 465 -2.34 11.29 -23.50
CA SER A 465 -3.70 11.64 -23.11
C SER A 465 -4.74 11.13 -24.11
N GLU A 466 -4.51 11.37 -25.41
CA GLU A 466 -5.39 10.95 -26.50
C GLU A 466 -5.51 9.42 -26.61
N ILE A 467 -4.39 8.70 -26.51
CA ILE A 467 -4.40 7.23 -26.52
C ILE A 467 -5.19 6.68 -25.33
N THR A 468 -5.02 7.27 -24.15
CA THR A 468 -5.73 6.82 -22.94
C THR A 468 -7.24 7.04 -23.08
N ALA A 469 -7.66 8.19 -23.63
CA ALA A 469 -9.08 8.45 -23.95
C ALA A 469 -9.66 7.39 -24.90
N ARG A 470 -8.93 7.04 -25.97
CA ARG A 470 -9.33 5.99 -26.92
C ARG A 470 -9.43 4.61 -26.25
N MET A 471 -8.47 4.24 -25.40
CA MET A 471 -8.51 2.98 -24.66
C MET A 471 -9.68 2.90 -23.67
N ARG A 472 -10.03 4.02 -23.03
CA ARG A 472 -11.21 4.09 -22.14
C ARG A 472 -12.51 3.94 -22.92
N ALA A 473 -12.65 4.63 -24.05
CA ALA A 473 -13.82 4.49 -24.93
C ALA A 473 -13.98 3.04 -25.40
N ALA A 474 -12.89 2.40 -25.83
CA ALA A 474 -12.86 0.99 -26.22
C ALA A 474 -13.29 0.05 -25.07
N ALA A 475 -12.80 0.30 -23.84
CA ALA A 475 -13.20 -0.46 -22.65
C ALA A 475 -14.70 -0.34 -22.35
N THR A 476 -15.28 0.87 -22.46
CA THR A 476 -16.73 1.08 -22.28
C THR A 476 -17.54 0.36 -23.36
N MET A 477 -17.10 0.41 -24.63
CA MET A 477 -17.73 -0.33 -25.72
C MET A 477 -17.70 -1.85 -25.48
N LEU A 478 -16.58 -2.39 -25.02
CA LEU A 478 -16.45 -3.82 -24.68
C LEU A 478 -17.43 -4.22 -23.56
N SER A 479 -17.54 -3.39 -22.52
CA SER A 479 -18.48 -3.63 -21.42
C SER A 479 -19.95 -3.57 -21.87
N GLN A 480 -20.30 -2.66 -22.76
CA GLN A 480 -21.64 -2.60 -23.36
C GLN A 480 -21.95 -3.84 -24.19
N LEU A 481 -20.98 -4.34 -24.96
CA LEU A 481 -21.13 -5.56 -25.75
C LEU A 481 -21.30 -6.82 -24.88
N ASP A 482 -20.69 -6.85 -23.69
CA ASP A 482 -20.91 -7.91 -22.71
C ASP A 482 -22.31 -7.82 -22.08
N ALA A 483 -22.78 -6.61 -21.75
CA ALA A 483 -24.12 -6.38 -21.20
C ALA A 483 -25.25 -6.65 -22.21
N GLU A 484 -25.04 -6.34 -23.50
CA GLU A 484 -25.99 -6.58 -24.60
C GLU A 484 -25.91 -8.00 -25.19
N GLY A 485 -25.04 -8.87 -24.66
CA GLY A 485 -24.77 -10.22 -25.18
C GLY A 485 -25.98 -11.16 -25.26
N SER A 486 -27.13 -10.76 -24.71
CA SER A 486 -28.42 -11.47 -24.84
C SER A 486 -29.24 -11.08 -26.08
N ARG A 487 -28.93 -9.98 -26.78
CA ARG A 487 -29.74 -9.45 -27.91
C ARG A 487 -29.14 -9.68 -29.30
N ARG A 488 -27.85 -10.04 -29.40
CA ARG A 488 -27.13 -10.23 -30.67
C ARG A 488 -26.57 -11.65 -30.82
N PRO A 489 -26.29 -12.12 -32.06
CA PRO A 489 -25.64 -13.42 -32.28
C PRO A 489 -24.27 -13.50 -31.59
N LYS A 490 -24.05 -14.54 -30.77
CA LYS A 490 -22.80 -14.73 -29.98
C LYS A 490 -21.52 -14.72 -30.82
N ALA A 491 -21.58 -15.24 -32.05
CA ALA A 491 -20.40 -15.26 -32.92
C ALA A 491 -20.01 -13.88 -33.47
N GLU A 492 -20.99 -12.99 -33.62
CA GLU A 492 -20.77 -11.63 -34.13
C GLU A 492 -20.24 -10.72 -33.03
N THR A 493 -20.79 -10.82 -31.81
CA THR A 493 -20.31 -10.07 -30.65
C THR A 493 -18.86 -10.43 -30.32
N GLU A 494 -18.47 -11.70 -30.38
CA GLU A 494 -17.09 -12.14 -30.17
C GLU A 494 -16.13 -11.63 -31.26
N ARG A 495 -16.56 -11.54 -32.53
CA ARG A 495 -15.74 -10.94 -33.60
C ARG A 495 -15.49 -9.45 -33.36
N ILE A 496 -16.53 -8.71 -32.98
CA ILE A 496 -16.42 -7.28 -32.70
C ILE A 496 -15.51 -7.05 -31.48
N LYS A 497 -15.67 -7.82 -30.40
CA LYS A 497 -14.78 -7.76 -29.23
C LYS A 497 -13.33 -8.01 -29.61
N ASN A 498 -13.06 -9.06 -30.37
CA ASN A 498 -11.70 -9.39 -30.81
C ASN A 498 -11.08 -8.28 -31.67
N SER A 499 -11.86 -7.63 -32.54
CA SER A 499 -11.38 -6.47 -33.32
C SER A 499 -10.97 -5.31 -32.42
N ILE A 500 -11.81 -4.95 -31.45
CA ILE A 500 -11.53 -3.85 -30.52
C ILE A 500 -10.29 -4.15 -29.67
N ILE A 501 -10.16 -5.40 -29.18
CA ILE A 501 -9.00 -5.83 -28.39
C ILE A 501 -7.71 -5.74 -29.23
N LEU A 502 -7.75 -6.17 -30.50
CA LEU A 502 -6.60 -6.05 -31.40
C LEU A 502 -6.21 -4.60 -31.65
N ASP A 503 -7.18 -3.71 -31.83
CA ASP A 503 -6.89 -2.28 -32.02
C ASP A 503 -6.32 -1.65 -30.75
N MET A 504 -6.79 -2.03 -29.55
CA MET A 504 -6.19 -1.61 -28.28
C MET A 504 -4.72 -2.06 -28.16
N GLN A 505 -4.40 -3.28 -28.59
CA GLN A 505 -3.03 -3.82 -28.57
C GLN A 505 -2.13 -3.12 -29.60
N ARG A 506 -2.63 -2.80 -30.79
CA ARG A 506 -1.87 -2.05 -31.81
C ARG A 506 -1.52 -0.64 -31.32
N LEU A 507 -2.47 0.08 -30.74
CA LEU A 507 -2.23 1.41 -30.17
C LEU A 507 -1.16 1.39 -29.06
N GLU A 508 -1.10 0.29 -28.31
CA GLU A 508 -0.05 0.07 -27.31
C GLU A 508 1.32 -0.18 -27.97
N GLU A 509 1.40 -1.04 -28.98
CA GLU A 509 2.63 -1.33 -29.72
C GLU A 509 3.22 -0.07 -30.38
N GLU A 510 2.38 0.74 -31.01
CA GLU A 510 2.76 2.05 -31.59
C GLU A 510 3.42 2.95 -30.53
N ARG A 511 2.83 3.01 -29.34
CA ARG A 511 3.35 3.80 -28.23
C ARG A 511 4.64 3.24 -27.65
N LEU A 512 4.77 1.93 -27.55
CA LEU A 512 5.99 1.29 -27.02
C LEU A 512 7.18 1.46 -27.95
N ASN A 513 6.93 1.57 -29.26
CA ASN A 513 7.92 1.73 -30.32
C ASN A 513 8.32 3.19 -30.59
N GLU A 514 7.69 4.17 -29.95
CA GLU A 514 8.10 5.57 -30.07
C GLU A 514 9.49 5.76 -29.43
N PRO A 515 10.49 6.33 -30.15
CA PRO A 515 11.81 6.58 -29.58
C PRO A 515 11.71 7.61 -28.45
N SER A 516 12.27 7.27 -27.27
CA SER A 516 12.38 8.19 -26.15
C SER A 516 13.16 9.44 -26.58
N ILE A 517 12.50 10.61 -26.52
CA ILE A 517 13.02 11.90 -27.00
C ILE A 517 14.03 12.50 -25.99
N TYR A 518 15.13 11.79 -25.73
CA TYR A 518 16.29 12.34 -25.05
C TYR A 518 17.53 12.04 -25.91
N PRO A 519 18.15 13.05 -26.54
CA PRO A 519 19.43 12.85 -27.20
C PRO A 519 20.48 12.72 -26.11
N VAL A 520 20.93 11.50 -25.82
CA VAL A 520 22.21 11.30 -25.14
C VAL A 520 23.28 11.58 -26.19
N SER A 521 24.03 12.67 -26.03
CA SER A 521 25.28 12.88 -26.77
C SER A 521 26.29 11.83 -26.31
N VAL A 522 26.25 10.65 -26.94
CA VAL A 522 27.31 9.66 -26.82
C VAL A 522 28.31 9.96 -27.93
N ASP A 523 29.55 10.27 -27.56
CA ASP A 523 30.66 10.40 -28.48
C ASP A 523 30.72 9.19 -29.43
N ILE A 524 30.68 9.49 -30.72
CA ILE A 524 30.74 8.52 -31.81
C ILE A 524 32.22 8.11 -31.96
N SER A 525 32.69 7.24 -31.07
CA SER A 525 33.96 6.53 -31.26
C SER A 525 33.97 5.08 -30.75
N CYS A 526 32.87 4.59 -30.16
CA CYS A 526 32.73 3.19 -29.72
C CYS A 526 31.60 2.42 -30.43
N ALA A 527 31.10 2.92 -31.57
CA ALA A 527 29.92 2.37 -32.24
C ALA A 527 30.21 1.27 -33.30
N GLU A 528 31.48 0.92 -33.55
CA GLU A 528 31.82 -0.07 -34.58
C GLU A 528 31.87 -1.53 -34.08
N ASP A 529 32.05 -1.78 -32.78
CA ASP A 529 32.17 -3.16 -32.26
C ASP A 529 30.84 -3.86 -31.92
N LEU A 530 29.69 -3.20 -32.09
CA LEU A 530 28.36 -3.74 -31.73
C LEU A 530 27.52 -4.23 -32.92
N ARG A 531 28.09 -4.32 -34.13
CA ARG A 531 27.35 -4.76 -35.34
C ARG A 531 27.30 -6.29 -35.54
N PHE A 532 28.05 -7.08 -34.77
CA PHE A 532 28.10 -8.55 -34.95
C PHE A 532 27.22 -9.39 -34.01
N GLY A 533 26.31 -8.77 -33.22
CA GLY A 533 25.47 -9.49 -32.25
C GLY A 533 23.95 -9.41 -32.45
N LYS A 534 23.46 -8.77 -33.53
CA LYS A 534 22.03 -8.40 -33.67
C LYS A 534 21.11 -9.48 -34.26
N GLU A 535 21.61 -10.66 -34.64
CA GLU A 535 20.78 -11.67 -35.31
C GLU A 535 20.30 -12.85 -34.43
N THR A 536 20.66 -12.92 -33.15
CA THR A 536 20.27 -14.08 -32.30
C THR A 536 19.30 -13.78 -31.14
N GLN A 537 18.75 -12.56 -31.02
CA GLN A 537 17.79 -12.23 -29.94
C GLN A 537 16.54 -11.46 -30.39
N LYS A 538 16.07 -11.73 -31.62
CA LYS A 538 14.75 -11.28 -32.11
C LYS A 538 13.68 -12.37 -31.99
N ALA A 539 13.76 -13.20 -30.95
CA ALA A 539 12.65 -14.04 -30.55
C ALA A 539 11.69 -13.16 -29.72
N GLU A 540 10.51 -12.89 -30.28
CA GLU A 540 9.39 -12.31 -29.56
C GLU A 540 9.25 -12.96 -28.18
N ARG A 541 9.37 -12.17 -27.11
CA ARG A 541 9.07 -12.60 -25.74
C ARG A 541 7.55 -12.78 -25.63
N LYS A 542 7.01 -13.87 -26.19
CA LYS A 542 5.65 -14.32 -25.92
C LYS A 542 5.60 -14.82 -24.48
N GLY A 543 5.31 -13.91 -23.55
CA GLY A 543 4.83 -14.30 -22.23
C GLY A 543 3.64 -15.22 -22.37
N ASP A 544 3.50 -16.19 -21.46
CA ASP A 544 2.33 -17.06 -21.44
C ASP A 544 1.07 -16.19 -21.28
N ARG A 545 0.10 -16.29 -22.19
CA ARG A 545 -1.10 -15.43 -22.21
C ARG A 545 -1.87 -15.49 -20.89
N ASP A 546 -1.73 -16.61 -20.16
CA ASP A 546 -2.43 -16.90 -18.92
C ASP A 546 -1.62 -16.56 -17.65
N ASP A 547 -0.30 -16.32 -17.75
CA ASP A 547 0.55 -15.91 -16.61
C ASP A 547 1.68 -14.95 -17.07
N PRO A 548 1.37 -13.65 -17.29
CA PRO A 548 2.37 -12.65 -17.68
C PRO A 548 3.37 -12.32 -16.56
N SER A 549 3.07 -12.71 -15.31
CA SER A 549 3.92 -12.40 -14.15
C SER A 549 5.21 -13.22 -14.18
N ALA A 550 5.14 -14.49 -14.59
CA ALA A 550 6.29 -15.38 -14.66
C ALA A 550 7.40 -14.86 -15.60
N ALA A 551 7.06 -14.17 -16.69
CA ALA A 551 8.04 -13.57 -17.60
C ALA A 551 8.78 -12.37 -16.97
N THR A 552 8.14 -11.68 -16.02
CA THR A 552 8.69 -10.47 -15.38
C THR A 552 9.70 -10.82 -14.30
N PHE A 553 9.53 -11.96 -13.61
CA PHE A 553 10.41 -12.43 -12.53
C PHE A 553 11.54 -13.37 -12.99
N GLN A 554 11.62 -13.72 -14.28
CA GLN A 554 12.70 -14.57 -14.82
C GLN A 554 14.03 -13.82 -15.05
N GLU A 555 13.99 -12.51 -15.27
CA GLU A 555 15.19 -11.69 -15.38
C GLU A 555 15.73 -11.38 -13.99
N ASP A 556 17.06 -11.52 -13.81
CA ASP A 556 17.70 -11.13 -12.56
C ASP A 556 17.44 -9.64 -12.24
N TRP A 557 17.15 -9.36 -10.98
CA TRP A 557 16.76 -8.04 -10.49
C TRP A 557 17.83 -6.99 -10.76
N TYR A 558 19.11 -7.33 -10.61
CA TYR A 558 20.19 -6.38 -10.87
C TYR A 558 20.28 -6.05 -12.36
N ALA A 559 20.18 -7.07 -13.22
CA ALA A 559 20.15 -6.88 -14.67
C ALA A 559 18.95 -6.02 -15.11
N LYS A 560 17.76 -6.31 -14.58
CA LYS A 560 16.54 -5.53 -14.82
C LYS A 560 16.71 -4.08 -14.36
N LYS A 561 17.22 -3.88 -13.14
CA LYS A 561 17.45 -2.55 -12.57
C LYS A 561 18.42 -1.73 -13.42
N GLU A 562 19.53 -2.31 -13.86
CA GLU A 562 20.50 -1.65 -14.74
C GLU A 562 19.95 -1.35 -16.14
N ARG A 563 19.13 -2.26 -16.69
CA ARG A 563 18.45 -2.03 -17.97
C ARG A 563 17.48 -0.84 -17.90
N ILE A 564 16.66 -0.79 -16.86
CA ILE A 564 15.72 0.33 -16.62
C ILE A 564 16.50 1.61 -16.30
N ARG A 565 17.60 1.52 -15.55
CA ARG A 565 18.48 2.66 -15.27
C ARG A 565 19.00 3.30 -16.56
N LYS A 566 19.48 2.48 -17.51
CA LYS A 566 20.02 2.96 -18.80
C LYS A 566 18.95 3.58 -19.70
N SER A 567 17.70 3.12 -19.63
CA SER A 567 16.59 3.68 -20.42
C SER A 567 15.87 4.84 -19.71
N SER A 568 16.14 5.05 -18.42
CA SER A 568 15.47 6.07 -17.61
C SER A 568 16.10 7.46 -17.79
N PRO A 569 15.28 8.52 -17.92
CA PRO A 569 15.73 9.91 -17.82
C PRO A 569 16.41 10.24 -16.49
N TYR A 570 16.06 9.54 -15.40
CA TYR A 570 16.56 9.78 -14.04
C TYR A 570 17.68 8.81 -13.63
N GLY A 571 18.02 7.82 -14.47
CA GLY A 571 18.97 6.78 -14.10
C GLY A 571 20.40 7.25 -13.87
N HIS A 572 20.77 8.43 -14.41
CA HIS A 572 22.09 9.03 -14.23
C HIS A 572 22.33 9.57 -12.80
N TYR A 573 21.28 9.76 -12.00
CA TYR A 573 21.42 10.26 -10.63
C TYR A 573 22.06 9.19 -9.72
N PRO A 574 23.01 9.56 -8.84
CA PRO A 574 23.69 8.61 -7.96
C PRO A 574 22.78 8.09 -6.84
N ASN A 575 21.74 8.83 -6.47
CA ASN A 575 20.74 8.47 -5.49
C ASN A 575 19.49 7.81 -6.11
N TRP A 576 19.56 7.41 -7.38
CA TRP A 576 18.50 6.67 -8.06
C TRP A 576 18.42 5.23 -7.58
N ASP A 577 17.20 4.76 -7.33
CA ASP A 577 16.88 3.39 -6.96
C ASP A 577 15.59 2.95 -7.65
N LEU A 578 15.36 1.63 -7.70
CA LEU A 578 14.17 1.01 -8.27
C LEU A 578 13.47 0.20 -7.20
N VAL A 579 12.17 0.39 -7.05
CA VAL A 579 11.31 -0.31 -6.09
C VAL A 579 10.21 -1.04 -6.86
N SER A 580 9.86 -2.24 -6.41
CA SER A 580 8.82 -3.06 -7.04
C SER A 580 7.68 -3.31 -6.05
N VAL A 581 6.46 -2.99 -6.48
CA VAL A 581 5.27 -2.95 -5.60
C VAL A 581 4.06 -3.56 -6.30
N ILE A 582 3.28 -4.34 -5.54
CA ILE A 582 1.95 -4.80 -5.94
C ILE A 582 0.91 -3.86 -5.35
N VAL A 583 0.05 -3.33 -6.22
CA VAL A 583 -1.17 -2.62 -5.83
C VAL A 583 -2.29 -3.63 -5.71
N LYS A 584 -2.84 -3.80 -4.51
CA LYS A 584 -3.95 -4.72 -4.21
C LYS A 584 -5.13 -3.91 -3.68
N THR A 585 -6.25 -3.95 -4.41
CA THR A 585 -7.50 -3.27 -4.04
C THR A 585 -8.63 -4.27 -3.90
N GLY A 586 -9.66 -3.87 -3.15
CA GLY A 586 -10.79 -4.68 -2.72
C GLY A 586 -10.51 -5.55 -1.48
N ALA A 587 -9.25 -5.73 -1.06
CA ALA A 587 -8.89 -6.65 0.01
C ALA A 587 -8.47 -5.90 1.28
N ASP A 588 -8.97 -6.34 2.43
CA ASP A 588 -8.44 -5.93 3.73
C ASP A 588 -7.08 -6.59 3.95
N LEU A 589 -6.01 -5.77 3.92
CA LEU A 589 -4.63 -6.22 4.12
C LEU A 589 -4.18 -6.14 5.58
N ARG A 590 -5.03 -5.70 6.53
CA ARG A 590 -4.65 -5.59 7.95
C ARG A 590 -4.27 -6.94 8.52
N GLN A 591 -5.03 -7.98 8.19
CA GLN A 591 -4.75 -9.35 8.60
C GLN A 591 -3.41 -9.84 8.01
N GLU A 592 -3.17 -9.58 6.72
CA GLU A 592 -1.92 -9.97 6.04
C GLU A 592 -0.70 -9.23 6.62
N THR A 593 -0.87 -7.95 6.95
CA THR A 593 0.13 -7.11 7.62
C THR A 593 0.45 -7.64 9.01
N PHE A 594 -0.58 -8.02 9.78
CA PHE A 594 -0.40 -8.63 11.10
C PHE A 594 0.34 -9.98 11.02
N ALA A 595 0.06 -10.78 9.99
CA ALA A 595 0.82 -12.00 9.72
C ALA A 595 2.32 -11.71 9.50
N CYS A 596 2.63 -10.72 8.64
CA CYS A 596 4.01 -10.31 8.36
C CYS A 596 4.71 -9.80 9.62
N GLN A 597 3.99 -9.10 10.49
CA GLN A 597 4.48 -8.65 11.78
C GLN A 597 4.84 -9.81 12.71
N LEU A 598 3.97 -10.83 12.82
CA LEU A 598 4.25 -12.04 13.60
C LEU A 598 5.46 -12.79 13.03
N ILE A 599 5.53 -12.96 11.71
CA ILE A 599 6.66 -13.60 11.02
C ILE A 599 7.97 -12.88 11.31
N TYR A 600 7.97 -11.55 11.31
CA TYR A 600 9.14 -10.76 11.71
C TYR A 600 9.51 -10.97 13.19
N ALA A 601 8.53 -11.14 14.09
CA ALA A 601 8.80 -11.49 15.47
C ALA A 601 9.47 -12.86 15.61
N PHE A 602 9.02 -13.89 14.89
CA PHE A 602 9.72 -15.19 14.83
C PHE A 602 11.17 -15.04 14.35
N GLN A 603 11.37 -14.27 13.28
CA GLN A 603 12.71 -14.00 12.75
C GLN A 603 13.63 -13.37 13.80
N ARG A 604 13.14 -12.36 14.53
CA ARG A 604 13.91 -11.71 15.60
C ARG A 604 14.32 -12.69 16.69
N VAL A 605 13.39 -13.53 17.15
CA VAL A 605 13.67 -14.57 18.16
C VAL A 605 14.78 -15.51 17.68
N TRP A 606 14.71 -15.98 16.44
CA TRP A 606 15.74 -16.86 15.88
C TRP A 606 17.09 -16.18 15.72
N LEU A 607 17.12 -14.91 15.32
CA LEU A 607 18.34 -14.11 15.25
C LEU A 607 18.99 -13.92 16.62
N GLU A 608 18.19 -13.63 17.65
CA GLU A 608 18.65 -13.48 19.04
C GLU A 608 19.18 -14.80 19.61
N CYS A 609 18.52 -15.92 19.33
CA CYS A 609 18.98 -17.26 19.70
C CYS A 609 20.11 -17.81 18.81
N LYS A 610 20.50 -17.09 17.75
CA LYS A 610 21.51 -17.50 16.75
C LYS A 610 21.18 -18.83 16.04
N GLU A 611 19.91 -19.09 15.82
CA GLU A 611 19.46 -20.25 15.05
C GLU A 611 19.70 -20.05 13.56
N LYS A 612 20.17 -21.10 12.87
CA LYS A 612 20.49 -21.07 11.44
C LYS A 612 19.24 -21.28 10.58
N VAL A 613 18.21 -20.48 10.80
CA VAL A 613 16.97 -20.52 10.02
C VAL A 613 16.78 -19.21 9.28
N TRP A 614 16.04 -19.27 8.18
CA TRP A 614 15.91 -18.12 7.28
C TRP A 614 14.44 -17.80 7.01
N VAL A 615 14.10 -16.51 7.02
CA VAL A 615 12.76 -16.00 6.72
C VAL A 615 12.89 -14.69 5.96
N ARG A 616 12.03 -14.49 4.97
CA ARG A 616 11.93 -13.21 4.27
C ARG A 616 11.00 -12.25 5.01
N ARG A 617 11.52 -11.07 5.38
CA ARG A 617 10.68 -9.96 5.84
C ARG A 617 9.97 -9.34 4.64
N MET A 618 8.64 -9.28 4.71
CA MET A 618 7.78 -8.63 3.73
C MET A 618 7.12 -7.41 4.37
N LYS A 619 7.01 -6.32 3.62
CA LYS A 619 6.34 -5.10 4.07
C LYS A 619 5.04 -4.92 3.31
N ILE A 620 3.98 -4.68 4.06
CA ILE A 620 2.65 -4.38 3.53
C ILE A 620 2.23 -3.05 4.12
N LEU A 621 1.80 -2.15 3.25
CA LEU A 621 1.27 -0.86 3.62
C LEU A 621 -0.25 -0.87 3.45
N VAL A 622 -0.96 -0.74 4.55
CA VAL A 622 -2.42 -0.55 4.55
C VAL A 622 -2.71 0.91 4.24
N THR A 623 -3.41 1.17 3.14
CA THR A 623 -3.78 2.53 2.70
C THR A 623 -5.26 2.85 2.92
N GLY A 624 -6.06 1.86 3.29
CA GLY A 624 -7.49 1.98 3.57
C GLY A 624 -8.07 0.67 4.10
N ASP A 625 -9.40 0.61 4.17
CA ASP A 625 -10.19 -0.56 4.58
C ASP A 625 -10.09 -1.72 3.58
N ASN A 626 -9.99 -1.39 2.28
CA ASN A 626 -10.00 -2.35 1.19
C ASN A 626 -8.85 -2.12 0.20
N SER A 627 -7.78 -1.43 0.58
CA SER A 627 -6.64 -1.18 -0.31
C SER A 627 -5.32 -1.18 0.42
N GLY A 628 -4.27 -1.54 -0.31
CA GLY A 628 -2.91 -1.35 0.13
C GLY A 628 -1.87 -1.78 -0.88
N LEU A 629 -0.62 -1.59 -0.48
CA LEU A 629 0.56 -1.83 -1.29
C LEU A 629 1.40 -2.94 -0.66
N ILE A 630 1.87 -3.88 -1.47
CA ILE A 630 2.68 -5.02 -1.02
C ILE A 630 4.06 -4.93 -1.68
N GLU A 631 5.12 -4.99 -0.88
CA GLU A 631 6.49 -5.14 -1.38
C GLU A 631 6.63 -6.47 -2.10
N THR A 632 7.12 -6.45 -3.35
CA THR A 632 7.36 -7.70 -4.07
C THR A 632 8.68 -8.33 -3.68
N ILE A 633 8.71 -9.66 -3.75
CA ILE A 633 9.95 -10.41 -3.59
C ILE A 633 10.66 -10.47 -4.94
N THR A 634 11.77 -9.77 -5.04
CA THR A 634 12.63 -9.77 -6.23
C THR A 634 13.32 -11.12 -6.38
N ASN A 635 13.59 -11.54 -7.62
CA ASN A 635 14.27 -12.81 -7.93
C ASN A 635 13.57 -14.08 -7.42
N ALA A 636 12.26 -14.06 -7.21
CA ALA A 636 11.49 -15.21 -6.76
C ALA A 636 10.36 -15.55 -7.72
N ILE A 637 10.15 -16.85 -7.96
CA ILE A 637 9.13 -17.38 -8.86
C ILE A 637 8.28 -18.40 -8.09
N SER A 638 6.97 -18.44 -8.35
CA SER A 638 6.09 -19.43 -7.71
C SER A 638 6.44 -20.86 -8.15
N VAL A 639 6.29 -21.82 -7.23
CA VAL A 639 6.45 -23.26 -7.52
C VAL A 639 5.53 -23.68 -8.67
N HIS A 640 4.32 -23.13 -8.70
CA HIS A 640 3.36 -23.31 -9.79
C HIS A 640 3.95 -22.87 -11.14
N SER A 641 4.42 -21.62 -11.24
CA SER A 641 4.97 -21.08 -12.48
C SER A 641 6.23 -21.83 -12.91
N ILE A 642 7.07 -22.29 -11.96
CA ILE A 642 8.25 -23.13 -12.24
C ILE A 642 7.80 -24.46 -12.89
N LYS A 643 6.90 -25.20 -12.25
CA LYS A 643 6.40 -26.49 -12.75
C LYS A 643 5.70 -26.35 -14.09
N LYS A 644 4.85 -25.33 -14.25
CA LYS A 644 4.14 -25.04 -15.50
C LYS A 644 5.11 -24.79 -16.65
N ASN A 645 6.09 -23.89 -16.46
CA ASN A 645 7.06 -23.52 -17.49
C ASN A 645 7.96 -24.69 -17.88
N LEU A 646 8.47 -25.45 -16.91
CA LEU A 646 9.33 -26.60 -17.20
C LEU A 646 8.58 -27.73 -17.89
N THR A 647 7.34 -28.01 -17.46
CA THR A 647 6.50 -29.04 -18.11
C THR A 647 6.17 -28.66 -19.54
N LYS A 648 5.91 -27.37 -19.82
CA LYS A 648 5.72 -26.87 -21.18
C LYS A 648 6.96 -27.06 -22.05
N GLN A 649 8.14 -26.67 -21.54
CA GLN A 649 9.42 -26.84 -22.24
C GLN A 649 9.72 -28.31 -22.55
N LEU A 650 9.49 -29.22 -21.61
CA LEU A 650 9.70 -30.65 -21.85
C LEU A 650 8.74 -31.20 -22.91
N ARG A 651 7.44 -30.83 -22.85
CA ARG A 651 6.48 -31.28 -23.86
C ARG A 651 6.82 -30.78 -25.26
N GLU A 652 7.27 -29.53 -25.38
CA GLU A 652 7.75 -28.97 -26.65
C GLU A 652 8.98 -29.72 -27.16
N ALA A 653 9.93 -30.07 -26.28
CA ALA A 653 11.12 -30.85 -26.64
C ALA A 653 10.78 -32.31 -27.01
N GLU A 654 9.86 -32.97 -26.30
CA GLU A 654 9.40 -34.33 -26.60
C GLU A 654 8.64 -34.40 -27.93
N LEU A 655 7.81 -33.39 -28.21
CA LEU A 655 7.09 -33.26 -29.47
C LEU A 655 8.05 -33.04 -30.64
N ALA A 656 9.09 -32.21 -30.46
CA ALA A 656 10.13 -32.00 -31.45
C ALA A 656 10.96 -33.27 -31.73
N GLN A 657 11.06 -34.18 -30.76
CA GLN A 657 11.74 -35.47 -30.89
C GLN A 657 10.83 -36.62 -31.33
N GLY A 658 9.56 -36.35 -31.65
CA GLY A 658 8.60 -37.36 -32.11
C GLY A 658 8.21 -38.42 -31.08
N LYS A 659 8.46 -38.18 -29.79
CA LYS A 659 8.04 -39.08 -28.70
C LYS A 659 6.62 -38.75 -28.27
N ILE A 660 5.85 -39.77 -27.86
CA ILE A 660 4.54 -39.58 -27.23
C ILE A 660 4.77 -38.85 -25.91
N ALA A 661 4.23 -37.64 -25.78
CA ALA A 661 4.40 -36.80 -24.62
C ALA A 661 4.04 -37.58 -23.34
N GLY A 662 5.03 -37.77 -22.47
CA GLY A 662 4.82 -38.47 -21.21
C GLY A 662 3.85 -37.69 -20.32
N LYS A 663 3.09 -38.38 -19.48
CA LYS A 663 2.29 -37.76 -18.41
C LYS A 663 3.16 -37.21 -17.26
N ASN A 664 4.48 -37.26 -17.38
CA ASN A 664 5.42 -36.95 -16.32
C ASN A 664 5.44 -35.43 -16.08
N VAL A 665 5.09 -35.05 -14.84
CA VAL A 665 5.21 -33.69 -14.35
C VAL A 665 6.64 -33.49 -13.86
N VAL A 666 7.26 -32.38 -14.21
CA VAL A 666 8.64 -32.05 -13.81
C VAL A 666 8.72 -31.89 -12.29
N THR A 667 9.73 -32.50 -11.67
CA THR A 667 9.96 -32.39 -10.23
C THR A 667 10.67 -31.09 -9.90
N LEU A 668 10.61 -30.64 -8.63
CA LEU A 668 11.43 -29.50 -8.22
C LEU A 668 12.92 -29.82 -8.17
N LYS A 669 13.31 -31.10 -8.02
CA LYS A 669 14.71 -31.51 -8.10
C LYS A 669 15.28 -31.23 -9.49
N ASP A 670 14.52 -31.49 -10.55
CA ASP A 670 14.92 -31.17 -11.93
C ASP A 670 15.17 -29.66 -12.12
N TYR A 671 14.34 -28.82 -11.50
CA TYR A 671 14.57 -27.36 -11.49
C TYR A 671 15.88 -27.00 -10.76
N PHE A 672 16.11 -27.57 -9.57
CA PHE A 672 17.33 -27.31 -8.80
C PHE A 672 18.59 -27.73 -9.58
N ILE A 673 18.57 -28.88 -10.24
CA ILE A 673 19.68 -29.34 -11.08
C ILE A 673 19.89 -28.39 -12.26
N LYS A 674 18.82 -27.97 -12.93
CA LYS A 674 18.89 -27.04 -14.06
C LYS A 674 19.42 -25.66 -13.66
N GLN A 675 19.03 -25.14 -12.49
CA GLN A 675 19.34 -23.78 -12.04
C GLN A 675 20.67 -23.67 -11.29
N PHE A 676 21.02 -24.68 -10.49
CA PHE A 676 22.19 -24.64 -9.60
C PHE A 676 23.32 -25.59 -10.04
N GLY A 677 23.06 -26.48 -11.00
CA GLY A 677 24.03 -27.43 -11.54
C GLY A 677 23.96 -28.80 -10.86
N ASP A 678 25.04 -29.58 -10.99
CA ASP A 678 25.12 -30.94 -10.45
C ASP A 678 24.91 -30.96 -8.91
N PRO A 679 24.24 -32.00 -8.36
CA PRO A 679 24.04 -32.15 -6.91
C PRO A 679 25.31 -32.07 -6.06
N ASN A 680 26.47 -32.42 -6.62
CA ASN A 680 27.76 -32.35 -5.92
C ASN A 680 28.42 -30.96 -5.98
N SER A 681 27.89 -30.04 -6.79
CA SER A 681 28.43 -28.69 -6.91
C SER A 681 28.24 -27.89 -5.62
N SER A 682 29.20 -27.00 -5.31
CA SER A 682 29.09 -26.11 -4.14
C SER A 682 27.86 -25.20 -4.22
N ARG A 683 27.51 -24.75 -5.43
CA ARG A 683 26.33 -23.93 -5.70
C ARG A 683 25.03 -24.68 -5.37
N TYR A 684 24.89 -25.92 -5.82
CA TYR A 684 23.72 -26.75 -5.49
C TYR A 684 23.64 -27.01 -3.98
N ARG A 685 24.75 -27.38 -3.34
CA ARG A 685 24.76 -27.64 -1.88
C ARG A 685 24.40 -26.40 -1.06
N GLN A 686 24.84 -25.22 -1.48
CA GLN A 686 24.45 -23.95 -0.84
C GLN A 686 22.95 -23.69 -1.04
N ALA A 687 22.43 -23.86 -2.26
CA ALA A 687 21.00 -23.70 -2.53
C ALA A 687 20.14 -24.70 -1.74
N GLN A 688 20.61 -25.93 -1.60
CA GLN A 688 19.98 -26.96 -0.78
C GLN A 688 19.99 -26.59 0.72
N THR A 689 21.09 -25.99 1.22
CA THR A 689 21.13 -25.43 2.59
C THR A 689 20.14 -24.30 2.77
N ASN A 690 20.10 -23.34 1.84
CA ASN A 690 19.16 -22.24 1.85
C ASN A 690 17.70 -22.74 1.85
N PHE A 691 17.40 -23.73 1.01
CA PHE A 691 16.12 -24.42 0.96
C PHE A 691 15.77 -25.06 2.31
N LEU A 692 16.70 -25.81 2.91
CA LEU A 692 16.50 -26.47 4.21
C LEU A 692 16.22 -25.44 5.32
N GLN A 693 17.03 -24.39 5.43
CA GLN A 693 16.91 -23.37 6.48
C GLN A 693 15.59 -22.58 6.39
N SER A 694 15.16 -22.27 5.17
CA SER A 694 13.90 -21.57 4.93
C SER A 694 12.70 -22.50 5.10
N LEU A 695 12.79 -23.77 4.69
CA LEU A 695 11.74 -24.77 4.87
C LEU A 695 11.46 -25.04 6.35
N VAL A 696 12.50 -25.14 7.20
CA VAL A 696 12.33 -25.29 8.65
C VAL A 696 11.55 -24.11 9.23
N ALA A 697 11.96 -22.89 8.89
CA ALA A 697 11.34 -21.68 9.43
C ALA A 697 9.86 -21.57 9.06
N TYR A 698 9.54 -21.70 7.76
CA TYR A 698 8.16 -21.62 7.28
C TYR A 698 7.30 -22.81 7.74
N SER A 699 7.88 -23.99 7.98
CA SER A 699 7.16 -25.13 8.56
C SER A 699 6.71 -24.85 10.01
N ILE A 700 7.60 -24.27 10.83
CA ILE A 700 7.27 -23.87 12.21
C ILE A 700 6.21 -22.77 12.21
N ILE A 701 6.40 -21.73 11.38
CA ILE A 701 5.44 -20.62 11.26
C ILE A 701 4.07 -21.13 10.80
N SER A 702 4.01 -21.97 9.76
CA SER A 702 2.75 -22.54 9.26
C SER A 702 2.03 -23.35 10.33
N TYR A 703 2.76 -24.13 11.14
CA TYR A 703 2.18 -24.88 12.25
C TYR A 703 1.64 -23.96 13.36
N LEU A 704 2.48 -23.04 13.86
CA LEU A 704 2.12 -22.19 15.01
C LEU A 704 1.05 -21.17 14.65
N LEU A 705 1.16 -20.51 13.50
CA LEU A 705 0.17 -19.52 13.04
C LEU A 705 -1.02 -20.14 12.32
N GLN A 706 -1.03 -21.45 12.08
CA GLN A 706 -2.06 -22.13 11.29
C GLN A 706 -2.28 -21.42 9.96
N LEU A 707 -1.20 -21.16 9.21
CA LEU A 707 -1.30 -20.57 7.89
C LEU A 707 -2.05 -21.54 6.96
N LYS A 708 -3.18 -21.08 6.43
CA LYS A 708 -4.05 -21.84 5.53
C LYS A 708 -3.84 -21.41 4.08
N ASP A 709 -4.49 -22.10 3.14
CA ASP A 709 -4.39 -21.84 1.70
C ASP A 709 -2.94 -21.98 1.20
N ARG A 710 -2.27 -23.08 1.57
CA ARG A 710 -0.84 -23.33 1.26
C ARG A 710 -0.69 -24.21 0.02
N HIS A 711 -0.88 -23.63 -1.16
CA HIS A 711 -0.68 -24.30 -2.45
C HIS A 711 0.57 -23.78 -3.20
N ASN A 712 0.92 -24.42 -4.32
CA ASN A 712 2.13 -24.11 -5.11
C ASN A 712 2.17 -22.68 -5.71
N GLY A 713 1.04 -21.97 -5.73
CA GLY A 713 0.97 -20.56 -6.13
C GLY A 713 1.41 -19.60 -5.02
N ASN A 714 1.18 -19.97 -3.76
CA ASN A 714 1.52 -19.17 -2.58
C ASN A 714 2.91 -19.50 -2.00
N VAL A 715 3.68 -20.30 -2.73
CA VAL A 715 5.04 -20.71 -2.37
C VAL A 715 5.97 -20.29 -3.50
N LEU A 716 6.90 -19.41 -3.18
CA LEU A 716 7.94 -18.94 -4.10
C LEU A 716 9.27 -19.64 -3.79
N ILE A 717 10.13 -19.73 -4.82
CA ILE A 717 11.53 -20.10 -4.69
C ILE A 717 12.37 -18.96 -5.25
N ASP A 718 13.33 -18.47 -4.48
CA ASP A 718 14.24 -17.42 -4.91
C ASP A 718 15.45 -17.95 -5.70
N SER A 719 16.22 -17.04 -6.30
CA SER A 719 17.43 -17.36 -7.07
C SER A 719 18.55 -18.01 -6.27
N GLU A 720 18.47 -18.02 -4.93
CA GLU A 720 19.43 -18.62 -4.01
C GLU A 720 18.96 -19.97 -3.45
N GLY A 721 17.73 -20.39 -3.75
CA GLY A 721 17.15 -21.67 -3.33
C GLY A 721 16.27 -21.60 -2.08
N HIS A 722 16.01 -20.41 -1.52
CA HIS A 722 15.10 -20.30 -0.38
C HIS A 722 13.65 -20.50 -0.80
N ILE A 723 12.87 -21.17 0.05
CA ILE A 723 11.41 -21.20 -0.05
C ILE A 723 10.81 -20.00 0.69
N ILE A 724 9.83 -19.33 0.07
CA ILE A 724 9.16 -18.17 0.66
C ILE A 724 7.66 -18.33 0.54
N HIS A 725 6.95 -18.33 1.66
CA HIS A 725 5.49 -18.31 1.66
C HIS A 725 4.98 -16.87 1.48
N ILE A 726 3.93 -16.70 0.68
CA ILE A 726 3.24 -15.41 0.44
C ILE A 726 1.72 -15.56 0.66
N ASP A 727 1.00 -14.45 0.57
CA ASP A 727 -0.46 -14.36 0.71
C ASP A 727 -0.97 -14.93 2.04
N PHE A 728 -0.75 -14.21 3.15
CA PHE A 728 -1.15 -14.65 4.48
C PHE A 728 -2.60 -14.31 4.84
N GLY A 729 -3.48 -14.24 3.83
CA GLY A 729 -4.89 -13.86 3.99
C GLY A 729 -5.71 -14.81 4.88
N PHE A 730 -5.21 -16.01 5.18
CA PHE A 730 -5.84 -16.96 6.11
C PHE A 730 -4.84 -17.41 7.19
N LEU A 731 -5.00 -16.89 8.41
CA LEU A 731 -4.20 -17.29 9.58
C LEU A 731 -5.06 -17.52 10.84
N LEU A 732 -4.47 -18.21 11.81
CA LEU A 732 -5.03 -18.58 13.10
C LEU A 732 -6.33 -19.36 12.97
N THR A 733 -7.47 -18.70 13.18
CA THR A 733 -8.80 -19.34 13.17
C THR A 733 -9.53 -19.15 11.85
N ASN A 734 -9.00 -18.31 10.96
CA ASN A 734 -9.58 -18.07 9.65
C ASN A 734 -9.24 -19.23 8.70
N THR A 735 -10.23 -19.73 7.96
CA THR A 735 -10.07 -20.83 7.00
C THR A 735 -10.76 -20.48 5.68
N PRO A 736 -10.18 -20.84 4.53
CA PRO A 736 -10.84 -20.65 3.24
C PRO A 736 -12.03 -21.59 3.11
N GLY A 737 -13.22 -21.04 2.86
CA GLY A 737 -14.40 -21.80 2.42
C GLY A 737 -15.10 -22.68 3.47
N ASN A 738 -14.84 -22.54 4.77
CA ASN A 738 -15.42 -23.36 5.86
C ASN A 738 -15.21 -24.87 5.76
N VAL A 739 -14.37 -25.37 4.84
CA VAL A 739 -14.11 -26.81 4.70
C VAL A 739 -12.74 -27.14 5.28
N GLY A 740 -12.70 -28.06 6.24
CA GLY A 740 -11.50 -28.48 6.96
C GLY A 740 -10.49 -29.31 6.15
N PHE A 741 -10.34 -29.04 4.85
CA PHE A 741 -9.47 -29.81 3.94
C PHE A 741 -7.97 -29.71 4.29
N GLU A 742 -7.55 -28.75 5.12
CA GLU A 742 -6.16 -28.53 5.54
C GLU A 742 -5.89 -29.03 6.97
N SER A 743 -5.93 -30.35 7.14
CA SER A 743 -5.59 -31.04 8.39
C SER A 743 -4.09 -31.31 8.57
N ALA A 744 -3.27 -31.07 7.54
CA ALA A 744 -1.81 -31.19 7.64
C ALA A 744 -1.21 -30.02 8.44
N PRO A 745 -0.20 -30.26 9.31
CA PRO A 745 0.37 -29.21 10.14
C PRO A 745 1.17 -28.17 9.34
N PHE A 746 1.84 -28.60 8.26
CA PHE A 746 2.54 -27.76 7.30
C PHE A 746 2.79 -28.54 5.99
N LYS A 747 3.24 -27.85 4.94
CA LYS A 747 3.48 -28.44 3.62
C LYS A 747 4.86 -29.11 3.56
N LEU A 748 4.87 -30.45 3.47
CA LEU A 748 6.08 -31.25 3.24
C LEU A 748 5.77 -32.31 2.17
N THR A 749 6.09 -32.00 0.91
CA THR A 749 5.79 -32.84 -0.25
C THR A 749 6.95 -33.77 -0.61
N ALA A 750 6.69 -34.77 -1.45
CA ALA A 750 7.74 -35.66 -1.98
C ALA A 750 8.84 -34.86 -2.70
N ASP A 751 8.46 -33.86 -3.50
CA ASP A 751 9.40 -32.96 -4.18
C ASP A 751 10.38 -32.28 -3.23
N TYR A 752 9.94 -31.91 -2.02
CA TYR A 752 10.82 -31.27 -1.03
C TYR A 752 11.81 -32.28 -0.45
N LEU A 753 11.37 -33.51 -0.21
CA LEU A 753 12.22 -34.59 0.28
C LEU A 753 13.27 -34.99 -0.76
N GLU A 754 12.92 -35.00 -2.03
CA GLU A 754 13.85 -35.28 -3.13
C GLU A 754 14.98 -34.24 -3.23
N ILE A 755 14.70 -32.97 -2.90
CA ILE A 755 15.72 -31.91 -2.80
C ILE A 755 16.58 -32.08 -1.56
N LEU A 756 15.98 -32.39 -0.40
CA LEU A 756 16.72 -32.61 0.85
C LEU A 756 17.64 -33.84 0.76
N ASP A 757 17.25 -34.86 0.01
CA ASP A 757 18.02 -36.08 -0.27
C ASP A 757 18.53 -36.73 1.04
N ASP A 758 19.85 -36.77 1.24
CA ASP A 758 20.53 -37.31 2.42
C ASP A 758 20.52 -36.39 3.65
N ARG A 759 20.02 -35.16 3.52
CA ARG A 759 20.06 -34.12 4.59
C ARG A 759 18.78 -34.02 5.42
N PHE A 760 17.91 -35.02 5.34
CA PHE A 760 16.67 -35.04 6.10
C PHE A 760 16.89 -35.05 7.63
N ASP A 761 17.96 -35.67 8.12
CA ASP A 761 18.30 -35.66 9.54
C ASP A 761 18.81 -34.28 10.02
N GLU A 762 19.45 -33.51 9.14
CA GLU A 762 19.82 -32.11 9.41
C GLU A 762 18.57 -31.25 9.51
N TYR A 763 17.61 -31.43 8.59
CA TYR A 763 16.30 -30.78 8.66
C TYR A 763 15.58 -31.08 9.98
N ARG A 764 15.54 -32.35 10.40
CA ARG A 764 14.91 -32.76 11.67
C ARG A 764 15.59 -32.12 12.87
N SER A 765 16.92 -32.17 12.90
CA SER A 765 17.73 -31.58 13.98
C SER A 765 17.53 -30.07 14.10
N LEU A 766 17.53 -29.36 12.97
CA LEU A 766 17.31 -27.92 12.93
C LEU A 766 15.87 -27.54 13.27
N MET A 767 14.87 -28.31 12.84
CA MET A 767 13.46 -28.12 13.21
C MET A 767 13.26 -28.20 14.73
N LYS A 768 13.89 -29.17 15.40
CA LYS A 768 13.86 -29.31 16.86
C LYS A 768 14.49 -28.13 17.57
N ALA A 769 15.70 -27.73 17.14
CA ALA A 769 16.40 -26.58 17.72
C ALA A 769 15.60 -25.28 17.56
N ALA A 770 15.17 -24.98 16.32
CA ALA A 770 14.41 -23.78 16.01
C ALA A 770 13.07 -23.75 16.74
N PHE A 771 12.34 -24.87 16.85
CA PHE A 771 11.08 -24.93 17.60
C PHE A 771 11.28 -24.64 19.09
N LYS A 772 12.31 -25.24 19.71
CA LYS A 772 12.64 -24.99 21.13
C LYS A 772 13.03 -23.53 21.38
N SER A 773 13.73 -22.89 20.45
CA SER A 773 14.14 -21.49 20.60
C SER A 773 12.96 -20.52 20.53
N VAL A 774 11.98 -20.76 19.66
CA VAL A 774 10.72 -19.98 19.70
C VAL A 774 9.91 -20.30 20.96
N ARG A 775 9.85 -21.58 21.36
CA ARG A 775 9.13 -22.03 22.54
C ARG A 775 9.57 -21.30 23.81
N LYS A 776 10.87 -21.06 23.99
CA LYS A 776 11.43 -20.28 25.10
C LYS A 776 11.00 -18.81 25.12
N ASN A 777 10.62 -18.27 23.96
CA ASN A 777 10.21 -16.88 23.77
C ASN A 777 8.74 -16.76 23.34
N ALA A 778 7.91 -17.77 23.65
CA ALA A 778 6.52 -17.85 23.19
C ALA A 778 5.70 -16.62 23.63
N ASP A 779 5.94 -16.11 24.84
CA ASP A 779 5.26 -14.94 25.40
C ASP A 779 5.35 -13.73 24.47
N GLN A 780 6.47 -13.56 23.75
CA GLN A 780 6.64 -12.44 22.83
C GLN A 780 5.60 -12.49 21.70
N ILE A 781 5.41 -13.66 21.11
CA ILE A 781 4.51 -13.85 19.98
C ILE A 781 3.05 -13.86 20.44
N ILE A 782 2.79 -14.52 21.57
CA ILE A 782 1.45 -14.62 22.15
C ILE A 782 0.92 -13.24 22.53
N LEU A 783 1.76 -12.38 23.10
CA LEU A 783 1.37 -11.03 23.48
C LEU A 783 0.86 -10.21 22.28
N LEU A 784 1.51 -10.30 21.13
CA LEU A 784 1.08 -9.59 19.92
C LEU A 784 -0.34 -10.01 19.50
N VAL A 785 -0.64 -11.30 19.62
CA VAL A 785 -1.94 -11.90 19.31
C VAL A 785 -2.97 -11.53 20.39
N GLU A 786 -2.59 -11.57 21.66
CA GLU A 786 -3.46 -11.22 22.79
C GLU A 786 -3.88 -9.74 22.78
N VAL A 787 -2.97 -8.84 22.42
CA VAL A 787 -3.30 -7.41 22.29
C VAL A 787 -4.27 -7.18 21.14
N MET A 788 -4.02 -7.78 19.98
CA MET A 788 -4.85 -7.57 18.78
C MET A 788 -6.19 -8.33 18.81
N GLN A 789 -6.32 -9.43 19.55
CA GLN A 789 -7.57 -10.21 19.55
C GLN A 789 -8.72 -9.49 20.26
N ASN A 790 -8.42 -8.63 21.24
CA ASN A 790 -9.44 -8.01 22.09
C ASN A 790 -10.38 -7.12 21.26
N ASN A 791 -11.67 -7.46 21.20
CA ASN A 791 -12.69 -6.74 20.42
C ASN A 791 -12.34 -6.49 18.94
N SER A 792 -11.55 -7.36 18.31
CA SER A 792 -11.19 -7.23 16.90
C SER A 792 -12.26 -7.79 15.96
N THR A 793 -12.49 -7.06 14.86
CA THR A 793 -13.34 -7.44 13.73
C THR A 793 -12.64 -8.34 12.69
N MET A 794 -11.30 -8.44 12.74
CA MET A 794 -10.53 -9.20 11.75
C MET A 794 -10.90 -10.71 11.75
N PRO A 795 -11.04 -11.35 10.58
CA PRO A 795 -11.46 -12.75 10.46
C PRO A 795 -10.59 -13.76 11.22
N CYS A 796 -9.30 -13.48 11.41
CA CYS A 796 -8.38 -14.37 12.14
C CYS A 796 -8.67 -14.49 13.64
N PHE A 797 -9.49 -13.59 14.20
CA PHE A 797 -9.87 -13.54 15.62
C PHE A 797 -11.32 -13.95 15.89
N ARG A 798 -11.98 -14.67 14.96
CA ARG A 798 -13.36 -15.15 15.14
C ARG A 798 -13.58 -15.97 16.41
N ALA A 799 -12.55 -16.66 16.90
CA ALA A 799 -12.65 -17.42 18.16
C ALA A 799 -12.47 -16.56 19.42
N GLY A 800 -12.30 -15.23 19.30
CA GLY A 800 -12.09 -14.31 20.41
C GLY A 800 -10.84 -14.67 21.22
N GLU A 801 -10.97 -14.66 22.55
CA GLU A 801 -9.90 -14.98 23.51
C GLU A 801 -9.30 -16.38 23.31
N ASN A 802 -10.11 -17.33 22.81
CA ASN A 802 -9.63 -18.68 22.51
C ASN A 802 -8.53 -18.70 21.43
N THR A 803 -8.41 -17.65 20.62
CA THR A 803 -7.38 -17.56 19.57
C THR A 803 -5.98 -17.59 20.18
N SER A 804 -5.70 -16.73 21.16
CA SER A 804 -4.43 -16.72 21.91
C SER A 804 -4.22 -18.01 22.71
N ALA A 805 -5.27 -18.55 23.34
CA ALA A 805 -5.19 -19.80 24.11
C ALA A 805 -4.82 -21.01 23.23
N GLN A 806 -5.43 -21.11 22.04
CA GLN A 806 -5.08 -22.15 21.07
C GLN A 806 -3.66 -21.98 20.52
N LEU A 807 -3.20 -20.74 20.31
CA LEU A 807 -1.82 -20.47 19.92
C LEU A 807 -0.84 -20.91 21.01
N LEU A 808 -1.10 -20.54 22.27
CA LEU A 808 -0.32 -20.96 23.43
C LEU A 808 -0.25 -22.49 23.53
N GLN A 809 -1.38 -23.18 23.34
CA GLN A 809 -1.42 -24.64 23.36
C GLN A 809 -0.50 -25.27 22.31
N ARG A 810 -0.39 -24.66 21.12
CA ARG A 810 0.51 -25.16 20.04
C ARG A 810 1.99 -25.03 20.36
N PHE A 811 2.38 -24.13 21.28
CA PHE A 811 3.77 -24.06 21.77
C PHE A 811 4.16 -25.23 22.68
N GLN A 812 3.18 -25.98 23.20
CA GLN A 812 3.40 -27.14 24.07
C GLN A 812 4.35 -26.83 25.25
N LEU A 813 4.10 -25.70 25.94
CA LEU A 813 4.98 -25.22 27.03
C LEU A 813 5.10 -26.19 28.20
N GLN A 814 4.13 -27.09 28.37
CA GLN A 814 4.12 -28.10 29.43
C GLN A 814 5.08 -29.28 29.22
N LEU A 815 5.60 -29.51 28.00
CA LEU A 815 6.44 -30.68 27.69
C LEU A 815 7.89 -30.51 28.14
N GLY A 816 8.58 -31.58 28.53
CA GLY A 816 10.04 -31.52 28.70
C GLY A 816 10.78 -31.26 27.37
N ASP A 817 12.07 -30.90 27.40
CA ASP A 817 12.86 -30.73 26.16
C ASP A 817 12.92 -32.00 25.30
N LYS A 818 13.00 -33.18 25.94
CA LYS A 818 12.99 -34.48 25.24
C LYS A 818 11.62 -34.79 24.62
N GLU A 819 10.55 -34.62 25.40
CA GLU A 819 9.18 -34.83 24.92
C GLU A 819 8.83 -33.84 23.79
N CYS A 820 9.38 -32.64 23.83
CA CYS A 820 9.28 -31.65 22.75
C CYS A 820 9.95 -32.14 21.47
N ASP A 821 11.12 -32.78 21.57
CA ASP A 821 11.81 -33.35 20.41
C ASP A 821 10.98 -34.48 19.78
N ASP A 822 10.37 -35.35 20.60
CA ASP A 822 9.46 -36.41 20.16
C ASP A 822 8.19 -35.84 19.50
N PHE A 823 7.65 -34.75 20.07
CA PHE A 823 6.51 -34.04 19.52
C PHE A 823 6.80 -33.44 18.14
N VAL A 824 7.98 -32.82 17.96
CA VAL A 824 8.41 -32.29 16.66
C VAL A 824 8.57 -33.41 15.63
N ASP A 825 9.11 -34.55 16.03
CA ASP A 825 9.21 -35.73 15.14
C ASP A 825 7.82 -36.22 14.69
N LEU A 826 6.85 -36.26 15.62
CA LEU A 826 5.47 -36.59 15.29
C LEU A 826 4.84 -35.59 14.31
N LEU A 827 5.12 -34.28 14.46
CA LEU A 827 4.66 -33.26 13.52
C LEU A 827 5.23 -33.49 12.12
N ILE A 828 6.54 -33.75 12.01
CA ILE A 828 7.20 -34.06 10.74
C ILE A 828 6.58 -35.30 10.11
N GLN A 829 6.32 -36.34 10.90
CA GLN A 829 5.73 -37.59 10.40
C GLN A 829 4.29 -37.39 9.89
N LYS A 830 3.48 -36.54 10.54
CA LYS A 830 2.14 -36.16 10.09
C LYS A 830 2.14 -35.29 8.82
N ALA A 831 3.14 -34.41 8.69
CA ALA A 831 3.30 -33.56 7.52
C ALA A 831 3.79 -34.32 6.29
N ASN A 832 4.66 -35.32 6.52
CA ASN A 832 5.38 -36.05 5.48
C ASN A 832 4.43 -36.64 4.43
N CYS A 833 4.49 -36.08 3.21
CA CYS A 833 3.72 -36.50 2.06
C CYS A 833 2.22 -36.65 2.36
N SER A 834 1.69 -35.78 3.22
CA SER A 834 0.31 -35.87 3.70
C SER A 834 -0.70 -35.93 2.54
N VAL A 835 -1.68 -36.83 2.66
CA VAL A 835 -2.75 -36.99 1.65
C VAL A 835 -3.57 -35.70 1.51
N TRP A 836 -3.78 -34.99 2.61
CA TRP A 836 -4.51 -33.71 2.63
C TRP A 836 -3.82 -32.64 1.79
N THR A 837 -2.49 -32.53 1.87
CA THR A 837 -1.71 -31.60 1.03
C THR A 837 -1.90 -31.90 -0.46
N ARG A 838 -1.85 -33.18 -0.85
CA ARG A 838 -2.03 -33.59 -2.26
C ARG A 838 -3.45 -33.34 -2.75
N LEU A 839 -4.46 -33.62 -1.92
CA LEU A 839 -5.86 -33.38 -2.24
C LEU A 839 -6.13 -31.88 -2.43
N TYR A 840 -5.53 -31.04 -1.58
CA TYR A 840 -5.66 -29.60 -1.69
C TYR A 840 -4.97 -29.03 -2.94
N ASP A 841 -3.75 -29.46 -3.25
CA ASP A 841 -3.07 -29.09 -4.49
C ASP A 841 -3.87 -29.56 -5.72
N LEU A 842 -4.48 -30.76 -5.67
CA LEU A 842 -5.37 -31.25 -6.73
C LEU A 842 -6.64 -30.39 -6.86
N PHE A 843 -7.26 -30.01 -5.74
CA PHE A 843 -8.42 -29.12 -5.73
C PHE A 843 -8.07 -27.77 -6.37
N GLN A 844 -6.92 -27.20 -6.02
CA GLN A 844 -6.41 -25.95 -6.58
C GLN A 844 -6.05 -26.07 -8.07
N ASN A 845 -5.53 -27.22 -8.49
CA ASN A 845 -5.31 -27.52 -9.91
C ASN A 845 -6.63 -27.56 -10.70
N ILE A 846 -7.65 -28.23 -10.17
CA ILE A 846 -8.96 -28.36 -10.82
C ILE A 846 -9.71 -27.02 -10.86
N THR A 847 -9.67 -26.25 -9.77
CA THR A 847 -10.47 -25.02 -9.63
C THR A 847 -9.78 -23.79 -10.20
N ASN A 848 -8.47 -23.66 -9.95
CA ASN A 848 -7.71 -22.45 -10.24
C ASN A 848 -6.58 -22.69 -11.26
N GLY A 849 -6.41 -23.93 -11.76
CA GLY A 849 -5.35 -24.27 -12.71
C GLY A 849 -3.95 -24.32 -12.11
N ILE A 850 -3.83 -24.39 -10.78
CA ILE A 850 -2.55 -24.35 -10.06
C ILE A 850 -1.93 -25.74 -9.96
N TYR A 851 -0.94 -26.02 -10.82
CA TYR A 851 -0.09 -27.23 -10.85
C TYR A 851 0.67 -27.56 -9.56
#